data_AF-A0AAD9E8C7-F1
#
_entry.id   AF-A0AAD9E8C7-F1
#
_cell.length_a   1.000
_cell.length_b   1.000
_cell.length_c   1.000
_cell.angle_alpha   90.00
_cell.angle_beta   90.00
_cell.angle_gamma   90.00
#
_symmetry.space_group_name_H-M   'P 1'
#
loop_
_entity.id
_entity.type
_entity.pdbx_description
1 polymer ?
#
loop_
_entity_poly.entity_id
_entity_poly.type
_entity_poly.pdbx_seq_one_letter_code
_entity_poly.pdbx_strand_id
1 'polypeptide(L)'
;MTMFAQSIQYIEPQGTSNVSNGMLYFQSAEQELNRETEPATLTSVQALLGCCFYIMTQSRLNHCWSLFGTTSRLVLALGMHRKKFNLDGIGDSTGCLIESECRKRTFWCAYNLDRYLSAIFGRPCAFHDDDIDQEVPAIIEDHALGSTSVDVASRRAMNIMLGPLAHQQLARILSRILRQLYGISSLDETARHETMARLGAEIQTWRDQLPAFLNPDKVDSRILQPIYQRQSNTLSLAAGHCLMLIYRPCLFNDYTKSSHDKETKENVKRCVDAALSVVTIIDYMVESKQLYPSLWFAPYQAFCAVVVLYTYTIRNHKDNQAPWKEHFEAAERCQRLLFSITSPSSLGRRLSVIMEEYRLEVINQVQQSSQSHTSKSMSLSETALEPGATSWLESIGTEDNLFELMDLPNWEQLDSLMARQEQIISAVEPLHVGQFMFCRITTTEGIIGYGEAGIWGHIEAAATCINRFAEYLVGKRAFDIEHHWNVMHRFSYFQGLAINAAISSIDIALWDIKGKALGVPIYELLGGACRTKARVYGHIYESTIEKVLEECKRKMEMGFSAFGHINSFLDEGTDKVYFKTHVQKMRDAIGNVRKMREVVGDKVDLLVELHRRLTPAEAVTFCNGIADTFPMLVEDPIRPENADAMARVAERISVPIATGERFCTIYEFQALLARNALEYARVDVAVCGGITGAKKVAAMAEANHVQIIPHNPLSPIGLAACLQVAAAIPNFAIQEYATGFEAGVFESTSRHLGSDIVDHVPTPKEGFVDIPSTPGLGINLVANAQEIRPPLVQPIRMRPHKDGFVVDQ
;
A
#
# COMPACT_ATOMS: atom_id res chain seq x y z
N MET A 1 23.15 30.21 -7.70
CA MET A 1 22.81 31.08 -8.84
C MET A 1 23.63 30.77 -10.10
N THR A 2 24.38 29.66 -10.12
CA THR A 2 25.27 29.31 -11.23
C THR A 2 24.66 28.34 -12.25
N MET A 3 23.47 27.83 -11.97
CA MET A 3 22.68 26.96 -12.87
C MET A 3 21.94 27.74 -13.98
N PHE A 4 22.09 29.06 -14.04
CA PHE A 4 21.28 29.95 -14.89
C PHE A 4 22.10 30.91 -15.75
N ALA A 5 23.39 30.64 -15.97
CA ALA A 5 24.22 31.51 -16.83
C ALA A 5 23.71 31.55 -18.29
N GLN A 6 23.00 30.51 -18.76
CA GLN A 6 22.42 30.47 -20.10
C GLN A 6 20.95 30.89 -20.17
N SER A 7 20.20 30.95 -19.07
CA SER A 7 18.74 31.21 -19.14
C SER A 7 18.42 32.68 -19.47
N ILE A 8 19.33 33.62 -19.19
CA ILE A 8 19.12 35.04 -19.50
C ILE A 8 19.02 35.29 -21.01
N GLN A 9 19.64 34.45 -21.85
CA GLN A 9 19.57 34.58 -23.32
C GLN A 9 18.19 34.22 -23.90
N TYR A 10 17.32 33.54 -23.14
CA TYR A 10 16.05 33.00 -23.62
C TYR A 10 14.81 33.63 -22.97
N ILE A 11 14.99 34.68 -22.16
CA ILE A 11 13.88 35.40 -21.52
C ILE A 11 13.52 36.61 -22.39
N GLU A 12 12.39 36.55 -23.10
CA GLU A 12 11.80 37.75 -23.70
C GLU A 12 11.29 38.69 -22.58
N PRO A 13 11.55 40.01 -22.67
CA PRO A 13 11.06 40.96 -21.69
C PRO A 13 9.57 41.22 -21.93
N GLN A 14 8.70 40.39 -21.36
CA GLN A 14 7.25 40.65 -21.32
C GLN A 14 6.79 41.11 -19.93
N GLY A 15 5.96 42.14 -19.94
CA GLY A 15 5.63 43.00 -18.81
C GLY A 15 4.89 42.32 -17.65
N THR A 16 5.14 42.88 -16.47
CA THR A 16 4.32 42.91 -15.26
C THR A 16 3.11 41.97 -15.22
N SER A 17 3.31 40.74 -14.72
CA SER A 17 2.23 39.94 -14.12
C SER A 17 2.77 39.20 -12.89
N ASN A 18 1.90 38.96 -11.91
CA ASN A 18 2.17 38.41 -10.55
C ASN A 18 2.62 36.92 -10.54
N VAL A 19 3.30 36.45 -11.59
CA VAL A 19 3.82 35.08 -11.67
C VAL A 19 5.15 35.01 -10.92
N SER A 20 5.27 34.09 -9.96
CA SER A 20 6.55 33.83 -9.26
C SER A 20 7.65 33.55 -10.29
N ASN A 21 8.76 34.28 -10.23
CA ASN A 21 9.91 34.14 -11.15
C ASN A 21 10.34 32.67 -11.36
N GLY A 22 10.15 31.79 -10.37
CA GLY A 22 10.46 30.36 -10.48
C GLY A 22 9.62 29.58 -11.50
N MET A 23 8.33 29.94 -11.67
CA MET A 23 7.45 29.31 -12.67
C MET A 23 7.90 29.67 -14.10
N LEU A 24 8.37 30.90 -14.32
CA LEU A 24 8.89 31.33 -15.62
C LEU A 24 10.12 30.52 -16.03
N TYR A 25 11.05 30.29 -15.10
CA TYR A 25 12.22 29.44 -15.36
C TYR A 25 11.83 27.97 -15.59
N PHE A 26 10.82 27.46 -14.87
CA PHE A 26 10.30 26.11 -15.07
C PHE A 26 9.69 25.92 -16.47
N GLN A 27 8.80 26.83 -16.88
CA GLN A 27 8.17 26.81 -18.19
C GLN A 27 9.19 26.95 -19.31
N SER A 28 10.20 27.80 -19.13
CA SER A 28 11.30 27.95 -20.10
C SER A 28 12.10 26.66 -20.22
N ALA A 29 12.43 26.00 -19.11
CA ALA A 29 13.12 24.71 -19.11
C ALA A 29 12.31 23.60 -19.80
N GLU A 30 10.99 23.53 -19.56
CA GLU A 30 10.11 22.58 -20.25
C GLU A 30 10.01 22.85 -21.75
N GLN A 31 9.92 24.13 -22.15
CA GLN A 31 9.88 24.50 -23.57
C GLN A 31 11.17 24.11 -24.29
N GLU A 32 12.33 24.32 -23.67
CA GLU A 32 13.61 23.91 -24.25
C GLU A 32 13.72 22.38 -24.37
N LEU A 33 13.32 21.63 -23.35
CA LEU A 33 13.30 20.17 -23.41
C LEU A 33 12.34 19.62 -24.48
N ASN A 34 11.20 20.28 -24.70
CA ASN A 34 10.23 19.89 -25.72
C ASN A 34 10.68 20.24 -27.15
N ARG A 35 11.58 21.21 -27.31
CA ARG A 35 12.14 21.60 -28.63
C ARG A 35 13.32 20.72 -29.04
N GLU A 36 13.91 19.99 -28.10
CA GLU A 36 15.11 19.18 -28.34
C GLU A 36 14.79 17.95 -29.22
N THR A 37 15.45 17.87 -30.37
CA THR A 37 15.32 16.75 -31.34
C THR A 37 16.64 15.99 -31.55
N GLU A 38 17.73 16.50 -30.95
CA GLU A 38 19.08 15.94 -30.99
C GLU A 38 19.42 15.20 -29.67
N PRO A 39 20.55 14.46 -29.60
CA PRO A 39 20.97 13.83 -28.35
C PRO A 39 21.17 14.85 -27.22
N ALA A 40 20.81 14.45 -26.00
CA ALA A 40 20.85 15.31 -24.82
C ALA A 40 22.20 16.03 -24.65
N THR A 41 22.17 17.28 -24.20
CA THR A 41 23.32 18.16 -24.00
C THR A 41 23.49 18.59 -22.55
N LEU A 42 24.53 19.37 -22.26
CA LEU A 42 24.69 20.03 -20.95
C LEU A 42 23.46 20.88 -20.60
N THR A 43 22.90 21.58 -21.59
CA THR A 43 21.72 22.44 -21.43
C THR A 43 20.50 21.63 -21.01
N SER A 44 20.31 20.45 -21.60
CA SER A 44 19.21 19.54 -21.25
C SER A 44 19.30 19.09 -19.80
N VAL A 45 20.50 18.72 -19.34
CA VAL A 45 20.73 18.38 -17.92
C VAL A 45 20.46 19.59 -17.02
N GLN A 46 20.89 20.79 -17.41
CA GLN A 46 20.63 22.01 -16.65
C GLN A 46 19.13 22.33 -16.56
N ALA A 47 18.39 22.19 -17.66
CA ALA A 47 16.94 22.38 -17.72
C ALA A 47 16.21 21.35 -16.85
N LEU A 48 16.56 20.06 -16.97
CA LEU A 48 15.98 18.98 -16.15
C LEU A 48 16.24 19.17 -14.65
N LEU A 49 17.45 19.57 -14.26
CA LEU A 49 17.76 19.91 -12.86
C LEU A 49 16.95 21.13 -12.39
N GLY A 50 16.78 22.15 -13.25
CA GLY A 50 15.90 23.29 -12.98
C GLY A 50 14.46 22.85 -12.71
N CYS A 51 13.95 21.93 -13.53
CA CYS A 51 12.65 21.29 -13.32
C CYS A 51 12.60 20.53 -11.99
N CYS A 52 13.59 19.69 -11.67
CA CYS A 52 13.67 18.99 -10.38
C CYS A 52 13.60 19.97 -9.20
N PHE A 53 14.42 21.03 -9.20
CA PHE A 53 14.40 22.02 -8.12
C PHE A 53 13.06 22.73 -7.98
N TYR A 54 12.41 23.07 -9.08
CA TYR A 54 11.08 23.68 -9.04
C TYR A 54 10.02 22.72 -8.49
N ILE A 55 9.99 21.48 -9.00
CA ILE A 55 9.03 20.44 -8.61
C ILE A 55 9.15 20.12 -7.10
N MET A 56 10.36 20.13 -6.53
CA MET A 56 10.56 19.97 -5.08
C MET A 56 9.86 21.07 -4.26
N THR A 57 9.78 22.30 -4.76
CA THR A 57 9.08 23.39 -4.06
C THR A 57 7.56 23.19 -4.02
N GLN A 58 7.01 22.43 -4.98
CA GLN A 58 5.59 22.13 -5.14
C GLN A 58 5.15 20.81 -4.50
N SER A 59 6.02 20.21 -3.66
CA SER A 59 5.77 18.95 -2.93
C SER A 59 5.50 17.72 -3.80
N ARG A 60 5.88 17.74 -5.07
CA ARG A 60 5.77 16.57 -5.96
C ARG A 60 7.07 15.77 -5.92
N LEU A 61 7.47 15.32 -4.72
CA LEU A 61 8.81 14.72 -4.54
C LEU A 61 8.95 13.44 -5.37
N ASN A 62 7.91 12.59 -5.48
CA ASN A 62 7.95 11.37 -6.31
C ASN A 62 8.18 11.69 -7.80
N HIS A 63 7.50 12.73 -8.31
CA HIS A 63 7.70 13.22 -9.67
C HIS A 63 9.13 13.76 -9.85
N CYS A 64 9.64 14.52 -8.86
CA CYS A 64 11.02 14.99 -8.86
C CYS A 64 12.02 13.82 -8.88
N TRP A 65 11.78 12.75 -8.12
CA TRP A 65 12.65 11.58 -8.10
C TRP A 65 12.65 10.84 -9.45
N SER A 66 11.48 10.64 -10.05
CA SER A 66 11.38 10.03 -11.38
C SER A 66 12.12 10.85 -12.44
N LEU A 67 11.88 12.18 -12.45
CA LEU A 67 12.57 13.11 -13.34
C LEU A 67 14.08 13.08 -13.11
N PHE A 68 14.51 13.11 -11.84
CA PHE A 68 15.91 13.06 -11.47
C PHE A 68 16.57 11.73 -11.85
N GLY A 69 15.84 10.61 -11.85
CA GLY A 69 16.32 9.32 -12.35
C GLY A 69 16.67 9.36 -13.84
N THR A 70 15.92 10.11 -14.64
CA THR A 70 16.28 10.39 -16.04
C THR A 70 17.47 11.34 -16.10
N THR A 71 17.46 12.42 -15.32
CA THR A 71 18.57 13.40 -15.25
C THR A 71 19.90 12.75 -14.88
N SER A 72 19.93 11.86 -13.89
CA SER A 72 21.15 11.21 -13.42
C SER A 72 21.73 10.27 -14.47
N ARG A 73 20.88 9.53 -15.19
CA ARG A 73 21.30 8.71 -16.34
C ARG A 73 21.90 9.56 -17.45
N LEU A 74 21.32 10.72 -17.75
CA LEU A 74 21.87 11.65 -18.74
C LEU A 74 23.20 12.26 -18.28
N VAL A 75 23.34 12.62 -17.00
CA VAL A 75 24.61 13.08 -16.40
C VAL A 75 25.71 12.02 -16.56
N LEU A 76 25.38 10.75 -16.35
CA LEU A 76 26.30 9.62 -16.55
C LEU A 76 26.62 9.40 -18.02
N ALA A 77 25.61 9.38 -18.90
CA ALA A 77 25.77 9.21 -20.35
C ALA A 77 26.64 10.32 -20.97
N LEU A 78 26.49 11.55 -20.48
CA LEU A 78 27.31 12.71 -20.87
C LEU A 78 28.69 12.74 -20.21
N GLY A 79 29.08 11.70 -19.48
CA GLY A 79 30.40 11.58 -18.86
C GLY A 79 30.74 12.70 -17.88
N MET A 80 29.75 13.43 -17.36
CA MET A 80 29.99 14.62 -16.52
C MET A 80 30.58 14.28 -15.14
N HIS A 81 30.50 13.01 -14.75
CA HIS A 81 31.14 12.44 -13.57
C HIS A 81 32.65 12.18 -13.74
N ARG A 82 33.18 12.34 -14.96
CA ARG A 82 34.56 12.00 -15.30
C ARG A 82 35.48 13.23 -15.44
N LYS A 83 36.73 13.12 -14.99
CA LYS A 83 37.77 14.15 -15.16
C LYS A 83 38.18 14.35 -16.62
N LYS A 84 38.30 13.25 -17.38
CA LYS A 84 38.64 13.26 -18.81
C LYS A 84 37.48 12.72 -19.63
N PHE A 85 36.96 13.53 -20.54
CA PHE A 85 35.88 13.16 -21.45
C PHE A 85 36.47 12.81 -22.82
N ASN A 86 36.26 11.57 -23.29
CA ASN A 86 36.68 11.11 -24.61
C ASN A 86 35.58 10.19 -25.16
N LEU A 87 34.58 10.79 -25.80
CA LEU A 87 33.53 10.09 -26.55
C LEU A 87 33.73 10.44 -28.03
N ASP A 88 33.94 9.41 -28.86
CA ASP A 88 33.89 9.42 -30.32
C ASP A 88 34.68 10.53 -31.05
N GLY A 89 35.95 10.75 -30.68
CA GLY A 89 36.86 11.59 -31.47
C GLY A 89 36.61 13.11 -31.37
N ILE A 90 35.63 13.54 -30.59
CA ILE A 90 35.43 14.93 -30.17
C ILE A 90 36.02 15.08 -28.76
N GLY A 91 37.33 14.84 -28.65
CA GLY A 91 38.05 15.10 -27.42
C GLY A 91 38.18 16.60 -27.20
N ASP A 92 37.82 17.10 -26.01
CA ASP A 92 38.19 18.42 -25.44
C ASP A 92 38.26 19.61 -26.43
N SER A 93 37.40 19.63 -27.45
CA SER A 93 37.64 20.41 -28.67
C SER A 93 37.06 21.82 -28.63
N THR A 94 36.38 22.23 -27.55
CA THR A 94 35.87 23.61 -27.46
C THR A 94 36.87 24.59 -26.86
N GLY A 95 37.87 24.14 -26.08
CA GLY A 95 38.80 25.05 -25.38
C GLY A 95 38.11 26.09 -24.48
N CYS A 96 36.80 25.93 -24.24
CA CYS A 96 35.92 26.91 -23.63
C CYS A 96 35.86 26.67 -22.12
N LEU A 97 36.56 27.51 -21.35
CA LEU A 97 36.63 27.41 -19.90
C LEU A 97 35.25 27.54 -19.23
N ILE A 98 34.35 28.33 -19.83
CA ILE A 98 32.97 28.49 -19.37
C ILE A 98 32.24 27.15 -19.41
N GLU A 99 32.31 26.44 -20.55
CA GLU A 99 31.62 25.15 -20.70
C GLU A 99 32.18 24.11 -19.73
N SER A 100 33.50 24.04 -19.59
CA SER A 100 34.17 23.13 -18.65
C SER A 100 33.72 23.35 -17.21
N GLU A 101 33.72 24.60 -16.74
CA GLU A 101 33.27 24.93 -15.39
C GLU A 101 31.76 24.75 -15.21
N CYS A 102 30.94 25.02 -16.22
CA CYS A 102 29.52 24.72 -16.19
C CYS A 102 29.26 23.22 -16.03
N ARG A 103 29.98 22.35 -16.74
CA ARG A 103 29.87 20.89 -16.59
C ARG A 103 30.17 20.45 -15.17
N LYS A 104 31.29 20.92 -14.59
CA LYS A 104 31.66 20.61 -13.19
C LYS A 104 30.58 21.08 -12.22
N ARG A 105 30.14 22.33 -12.34
CA ARG A 105 29.15 22.92 -11.42
C ARG A 105 27.79 22.22 -11.52
N THR A 106 27.35 21.88 -12.72
CA THR A 106 26.12 21.13 -12.96
C THR A 106 26.20 19.71 -12.39
N PHE A 107 27.32 19.01 -12.60
CA PHE A 107 27.54 17.69 -12.00
C PHE A 107 27.46 17.74 -10.46
N TRP A 108 28.20 18.65 -9.83
CA TRP A 108 28.20 18.75 -8.36
C TRP A 108 26.85 19.24 -7.79
N CYS A 109 26.08 19.98 -8.58
CA CYS A 109 24.70 20.31 -8.24
C CYS A 109 23.78 19.08 -8.27
N ALA A 110 23.86 18.27 -9.32
CA ALA A 110 23.16 16.99 -9.42
C ALA A 110 23.58 16.03 -8.30
N TYR A 111 24.89 15.96 -8.02
CA TYR A 111 25.45 15.17 -6.92
C TYR A 111 24.80 15.54 -5.59
N ASN A 112 24.72 16.82 -5.25
CA ASN A 112 24.09 17.25 -4.00
C ASN A 112 22.60 16.88 -3.96
N LEU A 113 21.88 17.11 -5.06
CA LEU A 113 20.46 16.79 -5.17
C LEU A 113 20.19 15.29 -4.96
N ASP A 114 21.00 14.42 -5.56
CA ASP A 114 20.94 12.97 -5.38
C ASP A 114 20.98 12.58 -3.90
N ARG A 115 21.95 13.13 -3.12
CA ARG A 115 22.12 12.79 -1.70
C ARG A 115 20.93 13.23 -0.87
N TYR A 116 20.37 14.40 -1.17
CA TYR A 116 19.17 14.86 -0.48
C TYR A 116 17.93 14.06 -0.89
N LEU A 117 17.74 13.73 -2.16
CA LEU A 117 16.63 12.87 -2.58
C LEU A 117 16.75 11.48 -1.95
N SER A 118 17.94 10.89 -1.94
CA SER A 118 18.21 9.63 -1.23
C SER A 118 17.92 9.74 0.26
N ALA A 119 18.35 10.83 0.91
CA ALA A 119 18.05 11.11 2.31
C ALA A 119 16.58 11.44 2.58
N ILE A 120 15.80 11.87 1.56
CA ILE A 120 14.35 12.21 1.56
C ILE A 120 13.47 11.00 1.20
N PHE A 121 14.02 9.94 0.59
CA PHE A 121 13.25 8.73 0.25
C PHE A 121 13.73 7.46 0.92
N GLY A 122 14.88 7.47 1.60
CA GLY A 122 15.47 6.27 2.20
C GLY A 122 15.98 5.31 1.12
N ARG A 123 16.40 5.86 -0.03
CA ARG A 123 16.79 5.10 -1.22
C ARG A 123 18.29 5.24 -1.45
N PRO A 124 18.95 4.27 -2.12
CA PRO A 124 20.33 4.40 -2.54
C PRO A 124 20.56 5.64 -3.42
N CYS A 125 21.77 6.20 -3.36
CA CYS A 125 22.21 7.27 -4.25
C CYS A 125 22.33 6.76 -5.69
N ALA A 126 21.96 7.57 -6.67
CA ALA A 126 22.11 7.25 -8.09
C ALA A 126 23.58 7.35 -8.54
N PHE A 127 24.38 8.24 -7.94
CA PHE A 127 25.81 8.33 -8.22
C PHE A 127 26.61 7.64 -7.12
N HIS A 128 27.38 6.62 -7.45
CA HIS A 128 28.32 6.00 -6.51
C HIS A 128 29.65 6.77 -6.47
N ASP A 129 30.16 7.00 -5.26
CA ASP A 129 31.39 7.78 -5.07
C ASP A 129 32.62 7.12 -5.72
N ASP A 130 32.62 5.80 -5.87
CA ASP A 130 33.67 5.02 -6.52
C ASP A 130 33.71 5.21 -8.05
N ASP A 131 32.61 5.69 -8.64
CA ASP A 131 32.49 5.95 -10.08
C ASP A 131 32.87 7.39 -10.45
N ILE A 132 33.28 8.23 -9.49
CA ILE A 132 33.46 9.67 -9.70
C ILE A 132 34.93 10.08 -9.56
N ASP A 133 35.55 10.54 -10.66
CA ASP A 133 36.86 11.20 -10.65
C ASP A 133 36.81 12.70 -11.00
N GLN A 134 35.60 13.26 -11.23
CA GLN A 134 35.40 14.68 -11.55
C GLN A 134 36.02 15.64 -10.53
N GLU A 135 36.65 16.70 -11.02
CA GLU A 135 37.25 17.75 -10.20
C GLU A 135 36.19 18.65 -9.58
N VAL A 136 36.50 19.22 -8.41
CA VAL A 136 35.64 20.25 -7.80
C VAL A 136 35.68 21.55 -8.64
N PRO A 137 34.59 22.34 -8.67
CA PRO A 137 34.57 23.61 -9.40
C PRO A 137 35.65 24.57 -8.94
N ALA A 138 36.16 25.39 -9.86
CA ALA A 138 37.14 26.41 -9.52
C ALA A 138 36.52 27.53 -8.67
N ILE A 139 37.32 28.08 -7.75
CA ILE A 139 36.95 29.24 -6.90
C ILE A 139 37.07 30.52 -7.75
N ILE A 140 36.11 30.70 -8.66
CA ILE A 140 36.08 31.80 -9.63
C ILE A 140 34.65 32.32 -9.70
N GLU A 141 34.48 33.64 -9.61
CA GLU A 141 33.18 34.28 -9.80
C GLU A 141 32.77 34.29 -11.28
N ASP A 142 31.47 34.21 -11.56
CA ASP A 142 30.97 34.06 -12.94
C ASP A 142 31.42 35.19 -13.87
N HIS A 143 31.50 36.43 -13.36
CA HIS A 143 31.94 37.60 -14.13
C HIS A 143 33.45 37.59 -14.45
N ALA A 144 34.23 36.75 -13.76
CA ALA A 144 35.68 36.63 -13.95
C ALA A 144 36.07 35.42 -14.84
N LEU A 145 35.08 34.68 -15.33
CA LEU A 145 35.26 33.50 -16.17
C LEU A 145 34.98 33.86 -17.64
N GLY A 146 36.03 34.01 -18.44
CA GLY A 146 35.93 34.18 -19.90
C GLY A 146 36.01 32.83 -20.63
N SER A 147 35.66 32.82 -21.92
CA SER A 147 35.71 31.60 -22.75
C SER A 147 37.13 31.03 -22.87
N THR A 148 38.16 31.88 -22.90
CA THR A 148 39.56 31.45 -23.10
C THR A 148 40.53 31.92 -22.01
N SER A 149 40.09 32.76 -21.05
CA SER A 149 40.94 33.29 -19.99
C SER A 149 40.16 33.52 -18.69
N VAL A 150 40.86 33.39 -17.56
CA VAL A 150 40.34 33.71 -16.22
C VAL A 150 40.95 35.03 -15.75
N ASP A 151 40.13 35.97 -15.27
CA ASP A 151 40.63 37.16 -14.61
C ASP A 151 41.09 36.82 -13.19
N VAL A 152 42.40 36.59 -13.03
CA VAL A 152 43.01 36.22 -11.75
C VAL A 152 43.01 37.37 -10.74
N ALA A 153 42.88 38.63 -11.19
CA ALA A 153 42.84 39.80 -10.31
C ALA A 153 41.54 39.86 -9.47
N SER A 154 40.52 39.09 -9.86
CA SER A 154 39.22 39.00 -9.16
C SER A 154 39.18 38.05 -7.96
N ARG A 155 40.28 37.34 -7.63
CA ARG A 155 40.32 36.37 -6.53
C ARG A 155 40.23 37.07 -5.16
N ARG A 156 38.99 37.24 -4.68
CA ARG A 156 38.67 37.80 -3.37
C ARG A 156 38.76 36.76 -2.26
N ALA A 157 39.12 37.20 -1.04
CA ALA A 157 39.10 36.37 0.16
C ALA A 157 37.69 35.87 0.52
N MET A 158 36.65 36.67 0.22
CA MET A 158 35.26 36.26 0.24
C MET A 158 34.80 35.99 -1.19
N ASN A 159 34.71 34.73 -1.57
CA ASN A 159 34.28 34.28 -2.90
C ASN A 159 33.00 33.43 -2.78
N ILE A 160 32.01 33.70 -3.63
CA ILE A 160 30.71 33.03 -3.63
C ILE A 160 30.80 31.52 -3.87
N MET A 161 31.85 31.02 -4.53
CA MET A 161 32.02 29.59 -4.80
C MET A 161 32.47 28.78 -3.57
N LEU A 162 32.95 29.44 -2.51
CA LEU A 162 33.35 28.76 -1.28
C LEU A 162 32.15 28.10 -0.57
N GLY A 163 30.96 28.70 -0.64
CA GLY A 163 29.74 28.11 -0.08
C GLY A 163 29.35 26.78 -0.74
N PRO A 164 29.13 26.73 -2.07
CA PRO A 164 28.85 25.49 -2.80
C PRO A 164 29.91 24.40 -2.63
N LEU A 165 31.19 24.77 -2.57
CA LEU A 165 32.28 23.82 -2.33
C LEU A 165 32.21 23.22 -0.93
N ALA A 166 32.00 24.05 0.09
CA ALA A 166 31.78 23.58 1.46
C ALA A 166 30.55 22.66 1.54
N HIS A 167 29.47 22.99 0.83
CA HIS A 167 28.25 22.16 0.79
C HIS A 167 28.51 20.81 0.13
N GLN A 168 29.30 20.79 -0.94
CA GLN A 168 29.72 19.56 -1.63
C GLN A 168 30.56 18.65 -0.74
N GLN A 169 31.49 19.20 0.05
CA GLN A 169 32.25 18.43 1.04
C GLN A 169 31.32 17.78 2.06
N LEU A 170 30.33 18.52 2.54
CA LEU A 170 29.32 18.00 3.46
C LEU A 170 28.42 16.95 2.80
N ALA A 171 28.06 17.09 1.53
CA ALA A 171 27.29 16.10 0.79
C ALA A 171 28.04 14.76 0.61
N ARG A 172 29.38 14.79 0.56
CA ARG A 172 30.21 13.57 0.63
C ARG A 172 30.15 12.92 2.02
N ILE A 173 30.13 13.71 3.09
CA ILE A 173 29.88 13.17 4.44
C ILE A 173 28.48 12.56 4.52
N LEU A 174 27.46 13.24 3.97
CA LEU A 174 26.08 12.74 3.89
C LEU A 174 26.00 11.40 3.14
N SER A 175 26.69 11.25 2.01
CA SER A 175 26.82 9.98 1.28
C SER A 175 27.33 8.85 2.20
N ARG A 176 28.38 9.12 2.99
CA ARG A 176 28.91 8.15 3.97
C ARG A 176 27.93 7.86 5.09
N ILE A 177 27.22 8.86 5.61
CA ILE A 177 26.17 8.69 6.64
C ILE A 177 25.11 7.71 6.13
N LEU A 178 24.54 7.97 4.95
CA LEU A 178 23.49 7.11 4.37
C LEU A 178 23.98 5.68 4.12
N ARG A 179 25.20 5.53 3.61
CA ARG A 179 25.77 4.20 3.33
C ARG A 179 26.12 3.42 4.59
N GLN A 180 26.69 4.06 5.61
CA GLN A 180 27.29 3.38 6.77
C GLN A 180 26.32 3.21 7.93
N LEU A 181 25.42 4.17 8.16
CA LEU A 181 24.43 4.09 9.25
C LEU A 181 23.06 3.59 8.78
N TYR A 182 22.73 3.78 7.50
CA TYR A 182 21.43 3.41 6.91
C TYR A 182 21.56 2.38 5.78
N GLY A 183 22.73 1.74 5.65
CA GLY A 183 22.94 0.66 4.70
C GLY A 183 22.24 -0.64 5.11
N ILE A 184 22.15 -1.59 4.16
CA ILE A 184 21.53 -2.91 4.37
C ILE A 184 22.26 -3.72 5.47
N SER A 185 23.57 -3.52 5.61
CA SER A 185 24.37 -4.21 6.62
C SER A 185 24.07 -3.68 8.01
N SER A 186 23.47 -4.51 8.86
CA SER A 186 23.22 -4.17 10.26
C SER A 186 24.55 -4.01 11.01
N LEU A 187 24.77 -2.83 11.58
CA LEU A 187 25.86 -2.61 12.54
C LEU A 187 25.43 -3.05 13.94
N ASP A 188 26.33 -3.74 14.64
CA ASP A 188 26.22 -3.92 16.09
C ASP A 188 26.29 -2.56 16.83
N GLU A 189 25.92 -2.55 18.11
CA GLU A 189 25.76 -1.31 18.89
C GLU A 189 27.10 -0.56 19.04
N THR A 190 28.20 -1.28 19.27
CA THR A 190 29.54 -0.69 19.42
C THR A 190 30.05 -0.09 18.11
N ALA A 191 30.00 -0.86 17.01
CA ALA A 191 30.41 -0.39 15.68
C ALA A 191 29.56 0.79 15.21
N ARG A 192 28.28 0.82 15.61
CA ARG A 192 27.39 1.95 15.34
C ARG A 192 27.82 3.20 16.10
N HIS A 193 28.08 3.11 17.41
CA HIS A 193 28.56 4.24 18.21
C HIS A 193 29.91 4.76 17.70
N GLU A 194 30.85 3.87 17.38
CA GLU A 194 32.13 4.24 16.77
C GLU A 194 31.95 4.97 15.43
N THR A 195 31.04 4.47 14.59
CA THR A 195 30.70 5.11 13.31
C THR A 195 30.06 6.48 13.51
N MET A 196 29.14 6.61 14.47
CA MET A 196 28.52 7.90 14.83
C MET A 196 29.56 8.91 15.33
N ALA A 197 30.45 8.48 16.24
CA ALA A 197 31.50 9.34 16.77
C ALA A 197 32.47 9.81 15.67
N ARG A 198 32.89 8.91 14.77
CA ARG A 198 33.75 9.25 13.64
C ARG A 198 33.08 10.23 12.68
N LEU A 199 31.84 9.95 12.25
CA LEU A 199 31.11 10.82 11.32
C LEU A 199 30.79 12.19 11.96
N GLY A 200 30.48 12.22 13.25
CA GLY A 200 30.31 13.46 14.00
C GLY A 200 31.59 14.31 14.04
N ALA A 201 32.74 13.67 14.27
CA ALA A 201 34.05 14.34 14.24
C ALA A 201 34.42 14.84 12.83
N GLU A 202 34.04 14.13 11.77
CA GLU A 202 34.20 14.59 10.38
C GLU A 202 33.42 15.88 10.12
N ILE A 203 32.17 15.99 10.60
CA ILE A 203 31.37 17.22 10.49
C ILE A 203 32.02 18.36 11.26
N GLN A 204 32.49 18.11 12.49
CA GLN A 204 33.16 19.15 13.28
C GLN A 204 34.44 19.63 12.60
N THR A 205 35.26 18.72 12.10
CA THR A 205 36.49 19.04 11.35
C THR A 205 36.18 19.87 10.11
N TRP A 206 35.14 19.49 9.36
CA TRP A 206 34.67 20.26 8.21
C TRP A 206 34.24 21.67 8.62
N ARG A 207 33.50 21.82 9.73
CA ARG A 207 33.04 23.12 10.25
C ARG A 207 34.19 24.01 10.68
N ASP A 208 35.21 23.45 11.33
CA ASP A 208 36.40 24.17 11.78
C ASP A 208 37.23 24.71 10.60
N GLN A 209 37.25 23.97 9.49
CA GLN A 209 37.94 24.34 8.24
C GLN A 209 37.19 25.40 7.43
N LEU A 210 35.93 25.73 7.76
CA LEU A 210 35.19 26.75 7.04
C LEU A 210 35.86 28.14 7.17
N PRO A 211 35.86 28.93 6.08
CA PRO A 211 36.18 30.35 6.14
C PRO A 211 35.33 31.06 7.19
N ALA A 212 35.89 32.08 7.86
CA ALA A 212 35.23 32.75 8.98
C ALA A 212 33.83 33.26 8.65
N PHE A 213 33.61 33.79 7.44
CA PHE A 213 32.32 34.32 7.00
C PHE A 213 31.27 33.25 6.66
N LEU A 214 31.65 31.96 6.64
CA LEU A 214 30.73 30.82 6.44
C LEU A 214 30.53 30.02 7.73
N ASN A 215 31.26 30.34 8.80
CA ASN A 215 31.17 29.67 10.08
C ASN A 215 30.47 30.59 11.10
N PRO A 216 29.22 30.27 11.50
CA PRO A 216 28.47 31.10 12.43
C PRO A 216 29.08 31.16 13.83
N ASP A 217 29.96 30.22 14.20
CA ASP A 217 30.66 30.21 15.49
C ASP A 217 31.82 31.24 15.51
N LYS A 218 32.30 31.64 14.32
CA LYS A 218 33.39 32.62 14.16
C LYS A 218 32.84 34.02 13.85
N VAL A 219 31.79 34.12 13.05
CA VAL A 219 31.18 35.39 12.63
C VAL A 219 29.66 35.25 12.62
N ASP A 220 28.98 36.17 13.31
CA ASP A 220 27.52 36.25 13.29
C ASP A 220 27.02 36.45 11.85
N SER A 221 26.18 35.54 11.34
CA SER A 221 25.72 35.61 9.96
C SER A 221 24.86 36.85 9.67
N ARG A 222 24.29 37.49 10.71
CA ARG A 222 23.42 38.69 10.60
C ARG A 222 24.16 39.95 10.14
N ILE A 223 25.48 40.00 10.33
CA ILE A 223 26.30 41.14 9.90
C ILE A 223 26.87 40.97 8.49
N LEU A 224 26.63 39.81 7.85
CA LEU A 224 27.11 39.51 6.51
C LEU A 224 26.20 40.10 5.44
N GLN A 225 26.74 40.31 4.23
CA GLN A 225 25.91 40.61 3.08
C GLN A 225 24.92 39.46 2.79
N PRO A 226 23.71 39.72 2.26
CA PRO A 226 22.65 38.73 2.12
C PRO A 226 23.03 37.44 1.38
N ILE A 227 23.97 37.51 0.43
CA ILE A 227 24.43 36.30 -0.29
C ILE A 227 25.26 35.38 0.61
N TYR A 228 26.17 35.93 1.42
CA TYR A 228 27.03 35.15 2.32
C TYR A 228 26.26 34.70 3.55
N GLN A 229 25.33 35.52 4.06
CA GLN A 229 24.39 35.11 5.09
C GLN A 229 23.59 33.88 4.66
N ARG A 230 23.05 33.86 3.43
CA ARG A 230 22.32 32.70 2.89
C ARG A 230 23.19 31.45 2.80
N GLN A 231 24.46 31.60 2.41
CA GLN A 231 25.40 30.48 2.35
C GLN A 231 25.70 29.94 3.74
N SER A 232 26.03 30.81 4.70
CA SER A 232 26.28 30.44 6.09
C SER A 232 25.09 29.70 6.70
N ASN A 233 23.87 30.23 6.51
CA ASN A 233 22.65 29.61 7.04
C ASN A 233 22.38 28.26 6.36
N THR A 234 22.51 28.16 5.04
CA THR A 234 22.30 26.90 4.30
C THR A 234 23.28 25.82 4.74
N LEU A 235 24.57 26.16 4.89
CA LEU A 235 25.60 25.24 5.39
C LEU A 235 25.32 24.79 6.82
N SER A 236 24.84 25.71 7.67
CA SER A 236 24.49 25.39 9.06
C SER A 236 23.28 24.46 9.15
N LEU A 237 22.23 24.71 8.35
CA LEU A 237 21.08 23.82 8.22
C LEU A 237 21.49 22.43 7.69
N ALA A 238 22.34 22.38 6.67
CA ALA A 238 22.84 21.14 6.11
C ALA A 238 23.69 20.35 7.13
N ALA A 239 24.50 21.02 7.95
CA ALA A 239 25.29 20.39 8.99
C ALA A 239 24.41 19.84 10.11
N GLY A 240 23.40 20.63 10.54
CA GLY A 240 22.37 20.20 11.48
C GLY A 240 21.63 18.95 10.98
N HIS A 241 21.26 18.91 9.70
CA HIS A 241 20.68 17.72 9.08
C HIS A 241 21.56 16.48 9.23
N CYS A 242 22.85 16.60 8.89
CA CYS A 242 23.78 15.49 8.95
C CYS A 242 23.97 15.01 10.40
N LEU A 243 24.05 15.92 11.37
CA LEU A 243 24.15 15.58 12.79
C LEU A 243 22.88 14.87 13.29
N MET A 244 21.69 15.37 12.91
CA MET A 244 20.43 14.68 13.21
C MET A 244 20.40 13.28 12.60
N LEU A 245 20.80 13.11 11.33
CA LEU A 245 20.89 11.79 10.70
C LEU A 245 21.89 10.85 11.41
N ILE A 246 23.01 11.37 11.90
CA ILE A 246 23.99 10.54 12.61
C ILE A 246 23.40 10.02 13.92
N TYR A 247 22.78 10.89 14.71
CA TYR A 247 22.46 10.58 16.11
C TYR A 247 21.00 10.16 16.34
N ARG A 248 20.08 10.46 15.40
CA ARG A 248 18.67 10.07 15.53
C ARG A 248 18.44 8.56 15.75
N PRO A 249 19.25 7.60 15.25
CA PRO A 249 19.03 6.19 15.55
C PRO A 249 19.05 5.87 17.07
N CYS A 250 19.75 6.66 17.89
CA CYS A 250 19.72 6.52 19.36
C CYS A 250 18.43 7.09 19.98
N LEU A 251 17.77 8.01 19.29
CA LEU A 251 16.49 8.60 19.73
C LEU A 251 15.28 7.77 19.28
N PHE A 252 15.32 7.11 18.11
CA PHE A 252 14.14 6.44 17.53
C PHE A 252 14.08 4.92 17.76
N ASN A 253 15.20 4.24 18.05
CA ASN A 253 15.17 2.79 18.27
C ASN A 253 14.76 2.45 19.71
N ASP A 254 13.85 1.48 19.87
CA ASP A 254 13.45 0.90 21.15
C ASP A 254 14.43 -0.19 21.58
N TYR A 255 15.63 0.23 21.99
CA TYR A 255 16.51 -0.66 22.73
C TYR A 255 15.98 -0.84 24.16
N THR A 256 15.07 -1.79 24.31
CA THR A 256 14.49 -2.23 25.60
C THR A 256 15.52 -2.78 26.59
N LYS A 257 16.82 -2.81 26.25
CA LYS A 257 17.93 -3.19 27.14
C LYS A 257 19.04 -2.15 27.33
N SER A 258 19.16 -1.11 26.49
CA SER A 258 20.30 -0.16 26.53
C SER A 258 19.95 1.32 26.74
N SER A 259 18.70 1.66 27.06
CA SER A 259 18.28 3.03 27.42
C SER A 259 18.97 3.63 28.67
N HIS A 260 19.85 2.86 29.31
CA HIS A 260 20.66 3.27 30.45
C HIS A 260 22.15 3.48 30.12
N ASP A 261 22.59 3.21 28.89
CA ASP A 261 23.98 3.44 28.51
C ASP A 261 24.30 4.95 28.38
N LYS A 262 25.46 5.34 28.90
CA LYS A 262 25.91 6.74 28.95
C LYS A 262 26.14 7.30 27.55
N GLU A 263 26.63 6.48 26.64
CA GLU A 263 26.96 6.88 25.27
C GLU A 263 25.70 7.14 24.44
N THR A 264 24.68 6.27 24.56
CA THR A 264 23.36 6.48 23.95
C THR A 264 22.72 7.80 24.40
N LYS A 265 22.77 8.11 25.71
CA LYS A 265 22.23 9.38 26.23
C LYS A 265 22.96 10.61 25.69
N GLU A 266 24.28 10.53 25.57
CA GLU A 266 25.10 11.60 24.98
C GLU A 266 24.78 11.78 23.48
N ASN A 267 24.60 10.70 22.73
CA ASN A 267 24.20 10.76 21.33
C ASN A 267 22.78 11.33 21.16
N VAL A 268 21.83 10.95 22.03
CA VAL A 268 20.49 11.57 22.05
C VAL A 268 20.59 13.07 22.29
N LYS A 269 21.41 13.51 23.25
CA LYS A 269 21.64 14.93 23.51
C LYS A 269 22.20 15.64 22.27
N ARG A 270 23.20 15.08 21.60
CA ARG A 270 23.76 15.64 20.36
C ARG A 270 22.74 15.75 19.23
N CYS A 271 21.83 14.78 19.12
CA CYS A 271 20.73 14.82 18.15
C CYS A 271 19.79 16.00 18.42
N VAL A 272 19.41 16.16 19.69
CA VAL A 272 18.49 17.22 20.14
C VAL A 272 19.14 18.60 20.04
N ASP A 273 20.41 18.74 20.42
CA ASP A 273 21.18 19.97 20.27
C ASP A 273 21.27 20.40 18.79
N ALA A 274 21.45 19.44 17.87
CA ALA A 274 21.42 19.70 16.43
C ALA A 274 20.04 20.16 15.94
N ALA A 275 18.96 19.55 16.43
CA ALA A 275 17.59 19.96 16.10
C ALA A 275 17.25 21.36 16.63
N LEU A 276 17.64 21.67 17.86
CA LEU A 276 17.51 23.01 18.45
C LEU A 276 18.28 24.06 17.63
N SER A 277 19.53 23.74 17.24
CA SER A 277 20.32 24.63 16.38
C SER A 277 19.62 24.92 15.05
N VAL A 278 19.02 23.90 14.43
CA VAL A 278 18.24 24.07 13.19
C VAL A 278 17.04 24.99 13.42
N VAL A 279 16.25 24.76 14.47
CA VAL A 279 15.09 25.60 14.79
C VAL A 279 15.51 27.06 15.04
N THR A 280 16.58 27.29 15.80
CA THR A 280 17.11 28.64 16.05
C THR A 280 17.56 29.34 14.76
N ILE A 281 18.18 28.62 13.82
CA ILE A 281 18.56 29.19 12.52
C ILE A 281 17.30 29.57 11.72
N ILE A 282 16.25 28.76 11.76
CA ILE A 282 14.98 29.05 11.10
C ILE A 282 14.36 30.32 11.70
N ASP A 283 14.34 30.46 13.03
CA ASP A 283 13.85 31.67 13.71
C ASP A 283 14.59 32.93 13.19
N TYR A 284 15.92 32.89 13.15
CA TYR A 284 16.72 34.01 12.62
C TYR A 284 16.47 34.29 11.14
N MET A 285 16.25 33.25 10.33
CA MET A 285 15.92 33.40 8.91
C MET A 285 14.56 34.08 8.72
N VAL A 286 13.59 33.79 9.59
CA VAL A 286 12.28 34.45 9.59
C VAL A 286 12.41 35.91 10.00
N GLU A 287 13.07 36.18 11.13
CA GLU A 287 13.30 37.55 11.64
C GLU A 287 14.00 38.43 10.60
N SER A 288 14.98 37.87 9.90
CA SER A 288 15.77 38.56 8.87
C SER A 288 15.06 38.62 7.50
N LYS A 289 13.83 38.12 7.38
CA LYS A 289 13.06 38.00 6.12
C LYS A 289 13.83 37.30 5.00
N GLN A 290 14.62 36.28 5.36
CA GLN A 290 15.43 35.47 4.45
C GLN A 290 14.84 34.08 4.16
N LEU A 291 13.67 33.75 4.73
CA LEU A 291 12.94 32.53 4.41
C LEU A 291 11.99 32.79 3.24
N TYR A 292 12.24 32.12 2.11
CA TYR A 292 11.44 32.25 0.89
C TYR A 292 10.61 30.99 0.64
N PRO A 293 9.35 31.11 0.18
CA PRO A 293 8.52 29.94 -0.14
C PRO A 293 9.13 28.98 -1.18
N SER A 294 9.99 29.49 -2.06
CA SER A 294 10.68 28.72 -3.11
C SER A 294 11.95 28.00 -2.62
N LEU A 295 12.34 28.14 -1.36
CA LEU A 295 13.49 27.45 -0.79
C LEU A 295 13.03 26.14 -0.13
N TRP A 296 12.87 25.06 -0.91
CA TRP A 296 12.43 23.75 -0.39
C TRP A 296 13.28 23.22 0.79
N PHE A 297 14.57 23.61 0.81
CA PHE A 297 15.57 23.10 1.74
C PHE A 297 15.24 23.47 3.19
N ALA A 298 14.96 24.74 3.49
CA ALA A 298 14.77 25.20 4.86
C ALA A 298 13.51 24.60 5.54
N PRO A 299 12.33 24.56 4.90
CA PRO A 299 11.15 23.89 5.45
C PRO A 299 11.36 22.38 5.68
N TYR A 300 12.08 21.70 4.79
CA TYR A 300 12.41 20.28 4.99
C TYR A 300 13.32 20.07 6.21
N GLN A 301 14.37 20.90 6.35
CA GLN A 301 15.27 20.78 7.52
C GLN A 301 14.56 21.11 8.83
N ALA A 302 13.69 22.12 8.81
CA ALA A 302 12.89 22.49 9.95
C ALA A 302 11.89 21.39 10.34
N PHE A 303 11.27 20.74 9.35
CA PHE A 303 10.43 19.55 9.57
C PHE A 303 11.20 18.43 10.27
N CYS A 304 12.40 18.07 9.78
CA CYS A 304 13.23 17.05 10.42
C CYS A 304 13.57 17.40 11.87
N ALA A 305 13.88 18.67 12.16
CA ALA A 305 14.18 19.14 13.50
C ALA A 305 12.95 19.10 14.43
N VAL A 306 11.78 19.54 13.95
CA VAL A 306 10.52 19.49 14.71
C VAL A 306 10.15 18.05 15.06
N VAL A 307 10.28 17.10 14.12
CA VAL A 307 10.05 15.68 14.37
C VAL A 307 10.98 15.16 15.46
N VAL A 308 12.29 15.45 15.40
CA VAL A 308 13.25 15.06 16.44
C VAL A 308 12.85 15.60 17.82
N LEU A 309 12.46 16.87 17.90
CA LEU A 309 12.08 17.51 19.17
C LEU A 309 10.78 16.92 19.74
N TYR A 310 9.76 16.70 18.91
CA TYR A 310 8.52 16.05 19.32
C TYR A 310 8.72 14.61 19.78
N THR A 311 9.52 13.82 19.06
CA THR A 311 9.87 12.45 19.49
C THR A 311 10.63 12.47 20.82
N TYR A 312 11.55 13.43 21.01
CA TYR A 312 12.23 13.59 22.31
C TYR A 312 11.24 13.92 23.43
N THR A 313 10.28 14.81 23.20
CA THR A 313 9.22 15.13 24.16
C THR A 313 8.39 13.89 24.50
N ILE A 314 7.92 13.14 23.50
CA ILE A 314 7.16 11.90 23.71
C ILE A 314 7.92 10.91 24.58
N ARG A 315 9.23 10.73 24.35
CA ARG A 315 10.02 9.76 25.10
C ARG A 315 10.35 10.21 26.53
N ASN A 316 10.50 11.51 26.76
CA ASN A 316 11.06 12.04 28.00
C ASN A 316 10.04 12.83 28.86
N HIS A 317 8.78 12.96 28.44
CA HIS A 317 7.76 13.72 29.21
C HIS A 317 7.52 13.19 30.62
N LYS A 318 7.83 11.90 30.87
CA LYS A 318 7.69 11.24 32.18
C LYS A 318 8.90 11.48 33.10
N ASP A 319 10.01 11.98 32.58
CA ASP A 319 11.21 12.29 33.35
C ASP A 319 11.18 13.77 33.80
N ASN A 320 11.03 13.99 35.11
CA ASN A 320 10.99 15.34 35.70
C ASN A 320 12.33 16.10 35.62
N GLN A 321 13.44 15.42 35.31
CA GLN A 321 14.75 16.06 35.15
C GLN A 321 15.07 16.41 33.69
N ALA A 322 14.30 15.87 32.72
CA ALA A 322 14.53 16.13 31.31
C ALA A 322 13.92 17.49 30.89
N PRO A 323 14.63 18.35 30.13
CA PRO A 323 14.11 19.66 29.70
C PRO A 323 13.04 19.59 28.59
N TRP A 324 12.19 18.56 28.56
CA TRP A 324 11.29 18.26 27.44
C TRP A 324 10.29 19.37 27.09
N LYS A 325 9.93 20.23 28.06
CA LYS A 325 9.03 21.37 27.85
C LYS A 325 9.63 22.43 26.93
N GLU A 326 10.87 22.80 27.16
CA GLU A 326 11.58 23.79 26.35
C GLU A 326 11.75 23.32 24.89
N HIS A 327 11.99 22.01 24.71
CA HIS A 327 12.07 21.38 23.39
C HIS A 327 10.72 21.38 22.66
N PHE A 328 9.64 21.06 23.37
CA PHE A 328 8.28 21.11 22.82
C PHE A 328 7.91 22.53 22.36
N GLU A 329 8.15 23.53 23.21
CA GLU A 329 7.88 24.91 22.88
C GLU A 329 8.73 25.40 21.70
N ALA A 330 10.00 24.98 21.60
CA ALA A 330 10.84 25.27 20.45
C ALA A 330 10.28 24.66 19.15
N ALA A 331 9.84 23.41 19.19
CA ALA A 331 9.23 22.72 18.07
C ALA A 331 7.93 23.40 17.61
N GLU A 332 7.03 23.72 18.55
CA GLU A 332 5.75 24.39 18.28
C GLU A 332 5.96 25.81 17.71
N ARG A 333 6.92 26.57 18.26
CA ARG A 333 7.31 27.87 17.69
C ARG A 333 7.77 27.72 16.24
N CYS A 334 8.67 26.77 15.96
CA CYS A 334 9.18 26.56 14.60
C CYS A 334 8.07 26.17 13.63
N GLN A 335 7.20 25.22 14.01
CA GLN A 335 6.06 24.79 13.20
C GLN A 335 5.14 25.96 12.86
N ARG A 336 4.80 26.80 13.85
CA ARG A 336 3.96 28.00 13.66
C ARG A 336 4.60 29.01 12.72
N LEU A 337 5.91 29.24 12.85
CA LEU A 337 6.63 30.16 11.97
C LEU A 337 6.63 29.66 10.52
N LEU A 338 6.92 28.38 10.30
CA LEU A 338 6.85 27.77 8.96
C LEU A 338 5.44 27.88 8.36
N PHE A 339 4.42 27.64 9.18
CA PHE A 339 3.04 27.75 8.74
C PHE A 339 2.68 29.17 8.28
N SER A 340 3.17 30.20 9.00
CA SER A 340 2.86 31.60 8.70
C SER A 340 3.51 32.13 7.40
N ILE A 341 4.55 31.46 6.89
CA ILE A 341 5.37 31.94 5.76
C ILE A 341 5.13 31.12 4.48
N THR A 342 4.52 29.95 4.61
CA THR A 342 4.35 29.00 3.51
C THR A 342 3.06 29.25 2.73
N SER A 343 3.14 29.30 1.40
CA SER A 343 1.95 29.46 0.56
C SER A 343 1.09 28.18 0.58
N PRO A 344 -0.23 28.27 0.38
CA PRO A 344 -1.13 27.12 0.47
C PRO A 344 -0.72 25.90 -0.38
N SER A 345 -0.09 26.14 -1.54
CA SER A 345 0.37 25.09 -2.46
C SER A 345 1.81 24.58 -2.22
N SER A 346 2.54 25.13 -1.24
CA SER A 346 3.97 24.85 -1.04
C SER A 346 4.27 23.59 -0.20
N LEU A 347 5.50 23.08 -0.32
CA LEU A 347 6.02 21.99 0.52
C LEU A 347 5.89 22.25 2.01
N GLY A 348 6.24 23.46 2.46
CA GLY A 348 6.16 23.78 3.88
C GLY A 348 4.73 23.72 4.42
N ARG A 349 3.71 24.08 3.62
CA ARG A 349 2.30 23.98 4.03
C ARG A 349 1.88 22.53 4.26
N ARG A 350 2.30 21.62 3.39
CA ARG A 350 1.99 20.19 3.52
C ARG A 350 2.73 19.56 4.70
N LEU A 351 4.00 19.91 4.89
CA LEU A 351 4.77 19.47 6.05
C LEU A 351 4.14 19.97 7.36
N SER A 352 3.57 21.17 7.38
CA SER A 352 2.88 21.71 8.56
C SER A 352 1.64 20.91 8.98
N VAL A 353 0.92 20.29 8.03
CA VAL A 353 -0.20 19.38 8.34
C VAL A 353 0.32 18.13 9.05
N ILE A 354 1.39 17.53 8.52
CA ILE A 354 2.02 16.33 9.14
C ILE A 354 2.53 16.66 10.54
N MET A 355 3.19 17.81 10.72
CA MET A 355 3.67 18.25 12.03
C MET A 355 2.53 18.49 13.02
N GLU A 356 1.34 18.88 12.55
CA GLU A 356 0.19 19.13 13.42
C GLU A 356 -0.39 17.86 14.01
N GLU A 357 -0.50 16.79 13.21
CA GLU A 357 -0.87 15.46 13.72
C GLU A 357 0.12 15.00 14.80
N TYR A 358 1.42 15.22 14.57
CA TYR A 358 2.44 14.86 15.53
C TYR A 358 2.36 15.68 16.82
N ARG A 359 2.08 16.99 16.71
CA ARG A 359 1.88 17.87 17.87
C ARG A 359 0.68 17.42 18.71
N LEU A 360 -0.44 17.06 18.06
CA LEU A 360 -1.64 16.56 18.75
C LEU A 360 -1.35 15.25 19.49
N GLU A 361 -0.58 14.34 18.89
CA GLU A 361 -0.15 13.11 19.56
C GLU A 361 0.71 13.38 20.79
N VAL A 362 1.66 14.33 20.70
CA VAL A 362 2.47 14.75 21.86
C VAL A 362 1.55 15.26 22.99
N ILE A 363 0.57 16.11 22.67
CA ILE A 363 -0.38 16.65 23.64
C ILE A 363 -1.20 15.54 24.30
N ASN A 364 -1.73 14.61 23.49
CA ASN A 364 -2.52 13.47 23.99
C ASN A 364 -1.72 12.62 24.99
N GLN A 365 -0.47 12.27 24.67
CA GLN A 365 0.35 11.46 25.57
C GLN A 365 0.69 12.19 26.88
N VAL A 366 1.04 13.47 26.80
CA VAL A 366 1.32 14.30 27.99
C VAL A 366 0.07 14.42 28.87
N GLN A 367 -1.13 14.58 28.27
CA GLN A 367 -2.39 14.68 29.02
C GLN A 367 -2.80 13.36 29.68
N GLN A 368 -2.67 12.22 28.99
CA GLN A 368 -2.96 10.90 29.54
C GLN A 368 -2.08 10.57 30.76
N SER A 369 -0.79 10.95 30.71
CA SER A 369 0.14 10.76 31.84
C SER A 369 -0.19 11.64 33.05
N SER A 370 -0.82 12.80 32.82
CA SER A 370 -1.24 13.73 33.88
C SER A 370 -2.51 13.24 34.62
N GLN A 371 -3.40 12.53 33.92
CA GLN A 371 -4.61 11.94 34.52
C GLN A 371 -4.32 10.68 35.35
N SER A 372 -3.22 9.95 35.09
CA SER A 372 -2.82 8.78 35.90
C SER A 372 -2.16 9.13 37.24
N HIS A 373 -1.80 10.39 37.49
CA HIS A 373 -1.06 10.80 38.69
C HIS A 373 -1.84 11.67 39.71
N THR A 374 -3.13 11.95 39.50
CA THR A 374 -3.94 12.71 40.47
C THR A 374 -4.57 11.82 41.54
N SER A 375 -3.78 11.45 42.55
CA SER A 375 -4.27 11.15 43.91
C SER A 375 -3.29 11.65 44.99
N LYS A 376 -2.98 12.96 44.99
CA LYS A 376 -2.70 13.73 46.21
C LYS A 376 -2.52 15.22 45.87
N SER A 377 -3.17 16.05 46.67
CA SER A 377 -3.18 17.51 46.57
C SER A 377 -1.78 18.12 46.73
N MET A 378 -1.38 19.01 45.81
CA MET A 378 -0.70 20.27 46.13
C MET A 378 -0.81 21.21 44.92
N SER A 379 -1.29 22.42 45.20
CA SER A 379 -1.43 23.53 44.24
C SER A 379 -0.06 23.98 43.71
N LEU A 380 0.14 23.91 42.40
CA LEU A 380 1.12 24.69 41.65
C LEU A 380 0.41 25.24 40.41
N SER A 381 0.67 26.52 40.14
CA SER A 381 -0.03 27.42 39.24
C SER A 381 -0.39 26.84 37.86
N GLU A 382 -1.67 26.91 37.55
CA GLU A 382 -2.26 26.89 36.22
C GLU A 382 -1.60 27.97 35.34
N THR A 383 -0.83 27.58 34.33
CA THR A 383 -0.54 28.35 33.09
C THR A 383 0.46 27.58 32.22
N ALA A 384 0.02 26.53 31.53
CA ALA A 384 0.57 26.07 30.25
C ALA A 384 -0.22 24.84 29.78
N LEU A 385 -0.79 24.91 28.58
CA LEU A 385 -1.74 23.95 27.95
C LEU A 385 -3.20 24.20 28.36
N GLU A 386 -3.82 25.23 27.77
CA GLU A 386 -5.27 25.42 27.87
C GLU A 386 -6.04 24.24 27.22
N PRO A 387 -7.12 23.75 27.86
CA PRO A 387 -8.05 22.79 27.30
C PRO A 387 -8.97 23.49 26.30
N GLY A 388 -8.47 23.67 25.08
CA GLY A 388 -9.21 24.38 24.02
C GLY A 388 -8.35 24.97 22.90
N ALA A 389 -7.10 24.54 22.73
CA ALA A 389 -6.29 24.90 21.57
C ALA A 389 -6.87 24.23 20.32
N THR A 390 -7.94 24.82 19.80
CA THR A 390 -8.54 24.55 18.48
C THR A 390 -7.42 24.40 17.47
N SER A 391 -7.48 23.33 16.67
CA SER A 391 -6.55 23.14 15.57
C SER A 391 -6.57 24.43 14.77
N TRP A 392 -5.44 25.11 14.64
CA TRP A 392 -5.42 26.37 13.89
C TRP A 392 -5.69 26.13 12.39
N LEU A 393 -5.74 24.86 11.94
CA LEU A 393 -6.29 24.44 10.66
C LEU A 393 -7.82 24.60 10.58
N GLU A 394 -8.56 24.56 11.69
CA GLU A 394 -10.02 24.82 11.74
C GLU A 394 -10.36 26.28 11.42
N SER A 395 -9.40 27.20 11.55
CA SER A 395 -9.56 28.60 11.11
C SER A 395 -9.50 28.77 9.58
N ILE A 396 -9.20 27.70 8.84
CA ILE A 396 -9.14 27.68 7.39
C ILE A 396 -10.30 26.84 6.89
N GLY A 397 -11.27 27.51 6.26
CA GLY A 397 -12.52 26.92 5.80
C GLY A 397 -12.32 25.63 5.01
N THR A 398 -13.30 24.76 5.14
CA THR A 398 -13.47 23.49 4.44
C THR A 398 -13.25 23.64 2.94
N GLU A 399 -12.08 23.25 2.44
CA GLU A 399 -11.88 22.91 1.03
C GLU A 399 -11.55 21.42 0.94
N ASP A 400 -12.46 20.69 0.31
CA ASP A 400 -12.53 19.23 0.12
C ASP A 400 -11.35 18.58 -0.64
N ASN A 401 -10.20 19.25 -0.79
CA ASN A 401 -9.07 18.80 -1.61
C ASN A 401 -7.77 18.51 -0.83
N LEU A 402 -7.78 18.48 0.50
CA LEU A 402 -6.56 18.22 1.29
C LEU A 402 -6.04 16.76 1.16
N PHE A 403 -6.93 15.79 0.90
CA PHE A 403 -6.57 14.36 0.79
C PHE A 403 -6.08 13.93 -0.61
N GLU A 404 -6.43 14.65 -1.69
CA GLU A 404 -5.95 14.36 -3.06
C GLU A 404 -4.49 14.83 -3.31
N LEU A 405 -3.86 15.51 -2.37
CA LEU A 405 -2.57 16.19 -2.55
C LEU A 405 -1.38 15.53 -1.80
N MET A 406 -1.51 14.30 -1.29
CA MET A 406 -0.42 13.62 -0.57
C MET A 406 0.34 12.62 -1.46
N ASP A 407 1.28 13.15 -2.24
CA ASP A 407 2.22 12.38 -3.07
C ASP A 407 3.62 12.28 -2.43
N LEU A 408 3.68 12.30 -1.10
CA LEU A 408 4.89 12.11 -0.31
C LEU A 408 4.75 10.79 0.46
N PRO A 409 5.68 9.83 0.34
CA PRO A 409 5.74 8.75 1.31
C PRO A 409 6.07 9.39 2.66
N ASN A 410 5.17 9.24 3.62
CA ASN A 410 5.42 9.64 5.00
C ASN A 410 6.65 8.85 5.49
N TRP A 411 7.61 9.52 6.13
CA TRP A 411 8.77 8.87 6.72
C TRP A 411 8.40 7.97 7.90
N GLU A 412 7.32 8.26 8.61
CA GLU A 412 6.70 7.32 9.54
C GLU A 412 5.92 6.22 8.83
N GLN A 413 5.48 6.40 7.58
CA GLN A 413 4.99 5.28 6.78
C GLN A 413 6.13 4.41 6.29
N LEU A 414 7.34 4.92 6.03
CA LEU A 414 8.50 4.10 5.66
C LEU A 414 9.11 3.39 6.87
N ASP A 415 9.30 4.08 8.00
CA ASP A 415 9.76 3.44 9.24
C ASP A 415 8.67 2.53 9.84
N SER A 416 7.37 2.83 9.68
CA SER A 416 6.31 1.85 10.01
C SER A 416 6.08 0.80 8.93
N LEU A 417 6.40 1.01 7.65
CA LEU A 417 6.40 -0.06 6.63
C LEU A 417 7.59 -1.01 6.82
N MET A 418 8.74 -0.50 7.28
CA MET A 418 9.92 -1.28 7.60
C MET A 418 9.83 -1.94 8.98
N ALA A 419 9.21 -1.29 9.98
CA ALA A 419 8.93 -1.91 11.29
C ALA A 419 7.72 -2.86 11.25
N ARG A 420 6.70 -2.62 10.42
CA ARG A 420 5.60 -3.58 10.16
C ARG A 420 6.01 -4.71 9.21
N GLN A 421 7.24 -4.75 8.71
CA GLN A 421 7.64 -5.73 7.69
C GLN A 421 7.97 -7.11 8.24
N GLU A 422 8.22 -7.30 9.53
CA GLU A 422 8.27 -8.64 10.11
C GLU A 422 6.94 -8.97 10.79
N GLN A 423 5.88 -9.09 9.98
CA GLN A 423 4.66 -9.80 10.41
C GLN A 423 5.00 -11.28 10.60
N ILE A 424 5.64 -11.63 11.72
CA ILE A 424 5.97 -13.02 12.03
C ILE A 424 4.71 -13.68 12.57
N ILE A 425 4.37 -14.83 12.02
CA ILE A 425 3.23 -15.64 12.45
C ILE A 425 3.54 -16.19 13.84
N SER A 426 2.75 -15.78 14.84
CA SER A 426 2.87 -16.24 16.22
C SER A 426 1.95 -17.43 16.51
N ALA A 427 0.80 -17.52 15.84
CA ALA A 427 -0.14 -18.63 15.97
C ALA A 427 -0.93 -18.86 14.67
N VAL A 428 -1.28 -20.11 14.42
CA VAL A 428 -2.20 -20.55 13.36
C VAL A 428 -3.15 -21.56 13.98
N GLU A 429 -4.44 -21.25 14.01
CA GLU A 429 -5.42 -22.03 14.77
C GLU A 429 -6.69 -22.26 13.94
N PRO A 430 -7.23 -23.49 13.91
CA PRO A 430 -8.55 -23.74 13.38
C PRO A 430 -9.63 -23.30 14.39
N LEU A 431 -10.67 -22.65 13.90
CA LEU A 431 -11.85 -22.26 14.67
C LEU A 431 -13.10 -22.89 14.06
N HIS A 432 -13.67 -23.87 14.75
CA HIS A 432 -14.94 -24.50 14.38
C HIS A 432 -16.09 -23.70 14.96
N VAL A 433 -16.89 -23.06 14.10
CA VAL A 433 -18.01 -22.19 14.47
C VAL A 433 -19.26 -22.67 13.71
N GLY A 434 -20.21 -23.29 14.40
CA GLY A 434 -21.37 -23.89 13.75
C GLY A 434 -20.94 -24.91 12.68
N GLN A 435 -21.40 -24.71 11.45
CA GLN A 435 -21.05 -25.54 10.29
C GLN A 435 -19.80 -25.04 9.52
N PHE A 436 -19.16 -23.98 9.99
CA PHE A 436 -18.00 -23.35 9.33
C PHE A 436 -16.69 -23.73 10.01
N MET A 437 -15.62 -23.69 9.22
CA MET A 437 -14.25 -23.85 9.69
C MET A 437 -13.41 -22.67 9.24
N PHE A 438 -12.89 -21.93 10.20
CA PHE A 438 -12.01 -20.81 9.95
C PHE A 438 -10.57 -21.15 10.31
N CYS A 439 -9.63 -20.53 9.61
CA CYS A 439 -8.25 -20.38 10.04
C CYS A 439 -8.09 -18.99 10.65
N ARG A 440 -7.65 -18.92 11.91
CA ARG A 440 -7.20 -17.70 12.57
C ARG A 440 -5.68 -17.70 12.58
N ILE A 441 -5.08 -16.68 11.98
CA ILE A 441 -3.63 -16.45 12.02
C ILE A 441 -3.37 -15.18 12.82
N THR A 442 -2.53 -15.29 13.85
CA THR A 442 -2.10 -14.16 14.66
C THR A 442 -0.63 -13.88 14.38
N THR A 443 -0.29 -12.61 14.25
CA THR A 443 1.10 -12.15 14.09
C THR A 443 1.70 -11.73 15.43
N THR A 444 3.03 -11.57 15.51
CA THR A 444 3.72 -11.03 16.69
C THR A 444 3.29 -9.60 17.02
N GLU A 445 2.84 -8.84 16.01
CA GLU A 445 2.33 -7.47 16.14
C GLU A 445 0.84 -7.41 16.52
N GLY A 446 0.19 -8.56 16.74
CA GLY A 446 -1.21 -8.63 17.16
C GLY A 446 -2.23 -8.47 16.04
N ILE A 447 -1.82 -8.37 14.77
CA ILE A 447 -2.73 -8.42 13.62
C ILE A 447 -3.27 -9.85 13.49
N ILE A 448 -4.60 -9.95 13.39
CA ILE A 448 -5.32 -11.22 13.19
C ILE A 448 -5.91 -11.26 11.78
N GLY A 449 -5.58 -12.31 11.04
CA GLY A 449 -6.20 -12.67 9.78
C GLY A 449 -7.20 -13.80 9.94
N TYR A 450 -8.30 -13.72 9.21
CA TYR A 450 -9.28 -14.80 9.11
C TYR A 450 -9.39 -15.32 7.68
N GLY A 451 -9.56 -16.62 7.54
CA GLY A 451 -9.92 -17.25 6.28
C GLY A 451 -10.79 -18.47 6.50
N GLU A 452 -11.61 -18.82 5.52
CA GLU A 452 -12.58 -19.92 5.63
C GLU A 452 -12.15 -21.12 4.80
N ALA A 453 -12.41 -22.33 5.31
CA ALA A 453 -12.21 -23.59 4.61
C ALA A 453 -13.55 -24.11 4.10
N GLY A 454 -13.72 -24.16 2.78
CA GLY A 454 -15.03 -24.34 2.12
C GLY A 454 -15.58 -25.77 2.06
N ILE A 455 -14.94 -26.73 2.73
CA ILE A 455 -15.32 -28.15 2.63
C ILE A 455 -16.42 -28.55 3.62
N TRP A 456 -17.64 -28.10 3.35
CA TRP A 456 -18.81 -28.52 4.13
C TRP A 456 -18.90 -30.06 4.19
N GLY A 457 -19.21 -30.60 5.37
CA GLY A 457 -19.30 -32.04 5.64
C GLY A 457 -17.98 -32.73 6.03
N HIS A 458 -16.82 -32.13 5.77
CA HIS A 458 -15.51 -32.68 6.13
C HIS A 458 -14.60 -31.70 6.89
N ILE A 459 -15.19 -30.64 7.46
CA ILE A 459 -14.49 -29.50 8.06
C ILE A 459 -13.45 -29.89 9.13
N GLU A 460 -13.67 -30.96 9.89
CA GLU A 460 -12.73 -31.47 10.91
C GLU A 460 -11.40 -31.97 10.28
N ALA A 461 -11.47 -32.48 9.05
CA ALA A 461 -10.28 -32.87 8.29
C ALA A 461 -9.47 -31.64 7.87
N ALA A 462 -10.12 -30.54 7.45
CA ALA A 462 -9.43 -29.28 7.19
C ALA A 462 -8.81 -28.71 8.47
N ALA A 463 -9.49 -28.77 9.61
CA ALA A 463 -8.93 -28.35 10.91
C ALA A 463 -7.62 -29.09 11.24
N THR A 464 -7.61 -30.40 11.03
CA THR A 464 -6.42 -31.24 11.21
C THR A 464 -5.29 -30.82 10.25
N CYS A 465 -5.61 -30.50 9.01
CA CYS A 465 -4.63 -30.00 8.03
C CYS A 465 -4.10 -28.61 8.40
N ILE A 466 -4.93 -27.70 8.90
CA ILE A 466 -4.52 -26.36 9.38
C ILE A 466 -3.51 -26.51 10.52
N ASN A 467 -3.82 -27.34 11.52
CA ASN A 467 -2.90 -27.63 12.63
C ASN A 467 -1.57 -28.21 12.12
N ARG A 468 -1.61 -29.07 11.11
CA ARG A 468 -0.40 -29.66 10.53
C ARG A 468 0.47 -28.61 9.81
N PHE A 469 -0.14 -27.66 9.09
CA PHE A 469 0.59 -26.58 8.44
C PHE A 469 1.08 -25.50 9.43
N ALA A 470 0.41 -25.35 10.57
CA ALA A 470 0.84 -24.46 11.65
C ALA A 470 2.28 -24.76 12.13
N GLU A 471 2.67 -26.04 12.17
CA GLU A 471 4.04 -26.47 12.54
C GLU A 471 5.13 -25.85 11.67
N TYR A 472 4.82 -25.54 10.42
CA TYR A 472 5.75 -24.87 9.50
C TYR A 472 5.60 -23.34 9.53
N LEU A 473 4.36 -22.85 9.63
CA LEU A 473 4.03 -21.43 9.48
C LEU A 473 4.43 -20.59 10.70
N VAL A 474 4.34 -21.13 11.92
CA VAL A 474 4.73 -20.41 13.13
C VAL A 474 6.21 -20.04 13.07
N GLY A 475 6.52 -18.78 13.33
CA GLY A 475 7.87 -18.21 13.20
C GLY A 475 8.25 -17.81 11.77
N LYS A 476 7.35 -17.91 10.79
CA LYS A 476 7.56 -17.43 9.42
C LYS A 476 6.93 -16.05 9.19
N ARG A 477 7.40 -15.36 8.16
CA ARG A 477 6.91 -14.05 7.75
C ARG A 477 5.61 -14.18 6.95
N ALA A 478 4.51 -13.66 7.47
CA ALA A 478 3.17 -13.76 6.89
C ALA A 478 3.03 -13.22 5.46
N PHE A 479 3.87 -12.26 5.05
CA PHE A 479 3.78 -11.64 3.73
C PHE A 479 4.29 -12.50 2.57
N ASP A 480 4.94 -13.62 2.87
CA ASP A 480 5.49 -14.55 1.89
C ASP A 480 4.41 -15.53 1.40
N ILE A 481 3.21 -14.99 1.09
CA ILE A 481 1.96 -15.73 0.82
C ILE A 481 2.16 -16.80 -0.26
N GLU A 482 2.62 -16.40 -1.44
CA GLU A 482 2.84 -17.32 -2.56
C GLU A 482 3.90 -18.39 -2.23
N HIS A 483 4.91 -18.05 -1.42
CA HIS A 483 5.91 -19.02 -0.96
C HIS A 483 5.28 -20.05 -0.03
N HIS A 484 4.53 -19.61 0.99
CA HIS A 484 3.83 -20.50 1.91
C HIS A 484 2.81 -21.38 1.20
N TRP A 485 2.05 -20.81 0.26
CA TRP A 485 1.14 -21.54 -0.61
C TRP A 485 1.86 -22.68 -1.32
N ASN A 486 3.02 -22.38 -1.94
CA ASN A 486 3.82 -23.39 -2.64
C ASN A 486 4.45 -24.40 -1.69
N VAL A 487 4.88 -24.02 -0.50
CA VAL A 487 5.39 -24.98 0.49
C VAL A 487 4.29 -25.96 0.91
N MET A 488 3.11 -25.46 1.29
CA MET A 488 2.00 -26.32 1.71
C MET A 488 1.52 -27.22 0.57
N HIS A 489 1.35 -26.66 -0.63
CA HIS A 489 0.93 -27.42 -1.80
C HIS A 489 1.99 -28.47 -2.21
N ARG A 490 3.27 -28.12 -2.29
CA ARG A 490 4.33 -29.05 -2.75
C ARG A 490 4.74 -30.06 -1.67
N PHE A 491 4.58 -29.73 -0.39
CA PHE A 491 4.80 -30.66 0.72
C PHE A 491 3.76 -31.78 0.74
N SER A 492 2.52 -31.45 0.36
CA SER A 492 1.43 -32.42 0.23
C SER A 492 1.62 -33.30 -1.01
N TYR A 493 2.49 -34.32 -0.90
CA TYR A 493 2.71 -35.34 -1.93
C TYR A 493 1.39 -36.00 -2.39
N PHE A 494 0.44 -36.14 -1.47
CA PHE A 494 -0.93 -36.54 -1.75
C PHE A 494 -1.84 -35.33 -1.55
N GLN A 495 -2.61 -35.00 -2.58
CA GLN A 495 -3.55 -33.87 -2.60
C GLN A 495 -4.97 -34.33 -2.27
N GLY A 496 -5.84 -33.37 -1.98
CA GLY A 496 -7.27 -33.61 -1.80
C GLY A 496 -8.00 -32.35 -1.34
N LEU A 497 -9.33 -32.43 -1.30
CA LEU A 497 -10.21 -31.31 -0.93
C LEU A 497 -9.89 -30.73 0.46
N ALA A 498 -9.73 -31.57 1.50
CA ALA A 498 -9.45 -31.10 2.85
C ALA A 498 -8.11 -30.36 2.99
N ILE A 499 -7.08 -30.85 2.28
CA ILE A 499 -5.76 -30.22 2.24
C ILE A 499 -5.86 -28.87 1.53
N ASN A 500 -6.50 -28.81 0.36
CA ASN A 500 -6.62 -27.57 -0.40
C ASN A 500 -7.54 -26.55 0.27
N ALA A 501 -8.58 -26.97 0.99
CA ALA A 501 -9.39 -26.07 1.81
C ALA A 501 -8.62 -25.50 3.01
N ALA A 502 -7.72 -26.28 3.61
CA ALA A 502 -6.79 -25.77 4.62
C ALA A 502 -5.79 -24.78 4.02
N ILE A 503 -5.23 -25.07 2.83
CA ILE A 503 -4.36 -24.13 2.11
C ILE A 503 -5.11 -22.84 1.79
N SER A 504 -6.38 -22.95 1.35
CA SER A 504 -7.21 -21.81 0.98
C SER A 504 -7.53 -20.92 2.18
N SER A 505 -7.93 -21.52 3.31
CA SER A 505 -8.23 -20.76 4.53
C SER A 505 -6.99 -20.04 5.07
N ILE A 506 -5.80 -20.67 4.99
CA ILE A 506 -4.53 -20.03 5.34
C ILE A 506 -4.20 -18.89 4.37
N ASP A 507 -4.31 -19.12 3.06
CA ASP A 507 -4.05 -18.11 2.03
C ASP A 507 -4.94 -16.87 2.21
N ILE A 508 -6.24 -17.07 2.42
CA ILE A 508 -7.19 -15.99 2.69
C ILE A 508 -6.79 -15.21 3.96
N ALA A 509 -6.45 -15.91 5.05
CA ALA A 509 -6.03 -15.28 6.30
C ALA A 509 -4.72 -14.47 6.16
N LEU A 510 -3.76 -14.96 5.36
CA LEU A 510 -2.52 -14.23 5.08
C LEU A 510 -2.76 -12.99 4.21
N TRP A 511 -3.66 -13.06 3.24
CA TRP A 511 -4.09 -11.89 2.46
C TRP A 511 -4.81 -10.85 3.33
N ASP A 512 -5.65 -11.31 4.26
CA ASP A 512 -6.33 -10.46 5.23
C ASP A 512 -5.31 -9.72 6.14
N ILE A 513 -4.32 -10.44 6.67
CA ILE A 513 -3.19 -9.83 7.42
C ILE A 513 -2.47 -8.79 6.57
N LYS A 514 -2.18 -9.10 5.31
CA LYS A 514 -1.44 -8.19 4.42
C LYS A 514 -2.22 -6.91 4.13
N GLY A 515 -3.52 -7.02 3.83
CA GLY A 515 -4.38 -5.86 3.65
C GLY A 515 -4.51 -5.01 4.93
N LYS A 516 -4.74 -5.65 6.09
CA LYS A 516 -4.80 -4.98 7.40
C LYS A 516 -3.51 -4.26 7.76
N ALA A 517 -2.36 -4.93 7.62
CA ALA A 517 -1.05 -4.37 7.94
C ALA A 517 -0.68 -3.17 7.05
N LEU A 518 -1.08 -3.21 5.79
CA LEU A 518 -0.84 -2.14 4.80
C LEU A 518 -1.94 -1.08 4.77
N GLY A 519 -3.04 -1.26 5.53
CA GLY A 519 -4.14 -0.30 5.59
C GLY A 519 -4.96 -0.19 4.31
N VAL A 520 -5.02 -1.25 3.50
CA VAL A 520 -5.74 -1.27 2.20
C VAL A 520 -6.60 -2.54 2.05
N PRO A 521 -7.73 -2.49 1.32
CA PRO A 521 -8.49 -3.70 0.99
C PRO A 521 -7.67 -4.61 0.09
N ILE A 522 -7.96 -5.92 0.12
CA ILE A 522 -7.19 -6.91 -0.63
C ILE A 522 -7.19 -6.62 -2.14
N TYR A 523 -8.31 -6.17 -2.73
CA TYR A 523 -8.37 -5.91 -4.17
C TYR A 523 -7.38 -4.84 -4.65
N GLU A 524 -7.00 -3.87 -3.82
CA GLU A 524 -5.98 -2.86 -4.16
C GLU A 524 -4.60 -3.53 -4.35
N LEU A 525 -4.29 -4.53 -3.53
CA LEU A 525 -3.06 -5.32 -3.66
C LEU A 525 -3.08 -6.24 -4.89
N LEU A 526 -4.25 -6.53 -5.45
CA LEU A 526 -4.46 -7.41 -6.60
C LEU A 526 -4.56 -6.64 -7.94
N GLY A 527 -4.31 -5.33 -7.93
CA GLY A 527 -4.32 -4.48 -9.13
C GLY A 527 -5.44 -3.44 -9.18
N GLY A 528 -6.18 -3.24 -8.09
CA GLY A 528 -7.24 -2.24 -7.98
C GLY A 528 -8.63 -2.77 -8.36
N ALA A 529 -9.66 -1.98 -8.05
CA ALA A 529 -11.04 -2.33 -8.31
C ALA A 529 -11.44 -2.12 -9.79
N CYS A 530 -11.86 -3.20 -10.46
CA CYS A 530 -12.58 -3.15 -11.74
C CYS A 530 -14.07 -2.77 -11.55
N ARG A 531 -14.59 -2.91 -10.33
CA ARG A 531 -15.98 -2.61 -9.95
C ARG A 531 -16.08 -2.39 -8.44
N THR A 532 -17.09 -1.64 -8.01
CA THR A 532 -17.34 -1.32 -6.59
C THR A 532 -18.54 -2.07 -5.99
N LYS A 533 -19.34 -2.73 -6.83
CA LYS A 533 -20.50 -3.53 -6.44
C LYS A 533 -20.50 -4.87 -7.17
N ALA A 534 -21.05 -5.89 -6.53
CA ALA A 534 -21.23 -7.21 -7.12
C ALA A 534 -22.72 -7.52 -7.25
N ARG A 535 -23.17 -7.91 -8.45
CA ARG A 535 -24.51 -8.48 -8.63
C ARG A 535 -24.56 -9.81 -7.89
N VAL A 536 -25.64 -10.07 -7.18
CA VAL A 536 -25.84 -11.31 -6.42
C VAL A 536 -27.06 -12.07 -6.90
N TYR A 537 -27.02 -13.39 -6.78
CA TYR A 537 -28.22 -14.21 -6.86
C TYR A 537 -28.58 -14.75 -5.47
N GLY A 538 -29.88 -14.75 -5.17
CA GLY A 538 -30.41 -15.34 -3.94
C GLY A 538 -30.81 -16.80 -4.17
N HIS A 539 -30.62 -17.63 -3.14
CA HIS A 539 -31.03 -19.04 -3.19
C HIS A 539 -32.54 -19.24 -3.07
N ILE A 540 -33.09 -20.25 -3.73
CA ILE A 540 -34.50 -20.66 -3.57
C ILE A 540 -34.54 -22.12 -3.09
N TYR A 541 -34.73 -22.30 -1.78
CA TYR A 541 -34.83 -23.60 -1.13
C TYR A 541 -36.27 -23.91 -0.75
N GLU A 542 -36.93 -24.79 -1.50
CA GLU A 542 -38.30 -25.19 -1.23
C GLU A 542 -38.61 -26.61 -1.72
N SER A 543 -39.49 -27.29 -0.99
CA SER A 543 -39.84 -28.70 -1.24
C SER A 543 -41.02 -28.91 -2.19
N THR A 544 -41.75 -27.85 -2.55
CA THR A 544 -42.88 -27.90 -3.50
C THR A 544 -42.82 -26.74 -4.48
N ILE A 545 -43.33 -26.94 -5.69
CA ILE A 545 -43.32 -25.92 -6.73
C ILE A 545 -44.13 -24.68 -6.32
N GLU A 546 -45.26 -24.84 -5.63
CA GLU A 546 -46.08 -23.71 -5.17
C GLU A 546 -45.28 -22.77 -4.26
N LYS A 547 -44.52 -23.34 -3.31
CA LYS A 547 -43.66 -22.56 -2.42
C LYS A 547 -42.47 -21.94 -3.15
N VAL A 548 -41.86 -22.65 -4.09
CA VAL A 548 -40.82 -22.08 -4.96
C VAL A 548 -41.34 -20.82 -5.66
N LEU A 549 -42.55 -20.86 -6.23
CA LEU A 549 -43.13 -19.71 -6.92
C LEU A 549 -43.47 -18.55 -5.98
N GLU A 550 -43.94 -18.83 -4.77
CA GLU A 550 -44.15 -17.83 -3.71
C GLU A 550 -42.83 -17.15 -3.33
N GLU A 551 -41.78 -17.94 -3.14
CA GLU A 551 -40.46 -17.47 -2.76
C GLU A 551 -39.80 -16.65 -3.88
N CYS A 552 -39.97 -17.05 -5.15
CA CYS A 552 -39.56 -16.24 -6.30
C CYS A 552 -40.19 -14.85 -6.25
N LYS A 553 -41.50 -14.75 -6.01
CA LYS A 553 -42.19 -13.45 -5.89
C LYS A 553 -41.64 -12.64 -4.71
N ARG A 554 -41.47 -13.28 -3.56
CA ARG A 554 -40.93 -12.63 -2.35
C ARG A 554 -39.53 -12.05 -2.58
N LYS A 555 -38.63 -12.79 -3.22
CA LYS A 555 -37.27 -12.30 -3.51
C LYS A 555 -37.24 -11.25 -4.62
N MET A 556 -38.17 -11.30 -5.59
CA MET A 556 -38.35 -10.21 -6.56
C MET A 556 -38.74 -8.91 -5.86
N GLU A 557 -39.65 -8.97 -4.89
CA GLU A 557 -40.06 -7.81 -4.09
C GLU A 557 -38.92 -7.27 -3.22
N MET A 558 -37.98 -8.14 -2.79
CA MET A 558 -36.73 -7.73 -2.13
C MET A 558 -35.70 -7.09 -3.08
N GLY A 559 -35.98 -7.05 -4.39
CA GLY A 559 -35.14 -6.41 -5.40
C GLY A 559 -34.08 -7.31 -6.03
N PHE A 560 -34.09 -8.62 -5.79
CA PHE A 560 -33.18 -9.53 -6.49
C PHE A 560 -33.53 -9.61 -7.98
N SER A 561 -32.50 -9.55 -8.82
CA SER A 561 -32.60 -9.68 -10.29
C SER A 561 -32.06 -11.01 -10.80
N ALA A 562 -31.65 -11.92 -9.92
CA ALA A 562 -31.17 -13.25 -10.27
C ALA A 562 -31.48 -14.24 -9.13
N PHE A 563 -31.89 -15.45 -9.49
CA PHE A 563 -32.17 -16.54 -8.56
C PHE A 563 -31.32 -17.74 -8.92
N GLY A 564 -30.64 -18.32 -7.93
CA GLY A 564 -29.83 -19.52 -8.09
C GLY A 564 -30.15 -20.54 -7.02
N HIS A 565 -29.44 -21.67 -7.06
CA HIS A 565 -29.86 -22.89 -6.37
C HIS A 565 -31.32 -23.27 -6.69
N ILE A 566 -31.74 -23.04 -7.93
CA ILE A 566 -33.09 -23.41 -8.37
C ILE A 566 -33.08 -24.89 -8.70
N ASN A 567 -33.40 -25.72 -7.71
CA ASN A 567 -33.50 -27.16 -7.89
C ASN A 567 -34.78 -27.51 -8.66
N SER A 568 -34.65 -27.82 -9.94
CA SER A 568 -35.80 -28.19 -10.80
C SER A 568 -36.48 -29.49 -10.34
N PHE A 569 -35.78 -30.31 -9.54
CA PHE A 569 -36.29 -31.56 -8.99
C PHE A 569 -36.89 -31.43 -7.58
N LEU A 570 -36.90 -30.22 -7.01
CA LEU A 570 -37.38 -29.86 -5.66
C LEU A 570 -36.53 -30.45 -4.51
N ASP A 571 -36.42 -29.67 -3.43
CA ASP A 571 -35.61 -30.01 -2.25
C ASP A 571 -36.39 -30.94 -1.30
N GLU A 572 -36.39 -32.22 -1.61
CA GLU A 572 -36.99 -33.26 -0.78
C GLU A 572 -36.06 -33.71 0.36
N GLY A 573 -36.55 -34.45 1.35
CA GLY A 573 -35.69 -34.99 2.42
C GLY A 573 -34.76 -36.10 1.93
N THR A 574 -33.54 -36.16 2.47
CA THR A 574 -32.52 -37.20 2.17
C THR A 574 -32.91 -38.59 2.66
N ASP A 575 -33.98 -38.72 3.44
CA ASP A 575 -34.52 -39.98 3.98
C ASP A 575 -35.56 -40.63 3.05
N LYS A 576 -36.09 -39.87 2.08
CA LYS A 576 -37.17 -40.34 1.21
C LYS A 576 -36.63 -41.22 0.10
N VAL A 577 -37.20 -42.42 -0.08
CA VAL A 577 -36.87 -43.26 -1.23
C VAL A 577 -37.22 -42.53 -2.54
N TYR A 578 -36.27 -42.43 -3.48
CA TYR A 578 -36.49 -41.80 -4.78
C TYR A 578 -36.74 -42.82 -5.89
N PHE A 579 -37.78 -42.58 -6.70
CA PHE A 579 -37.94 -43.20 -8.01
C PHE A 579 -38.93 -42.41 -8.86
N LYS A 580 -38.53 -42.06 -10.08
CA LYS A 580 -39.41 -41.58 -11.15
C LYS A 580 -38.96 -42.22 -12.46
N THR A 581 -39.90 -42.53 -13.35
CA THR A 581 -39.53 -42.90 -14.73
C THR A 581 -38.80 -41.74 -15.40
N HIS A 582 -37.91 -42.02 -16.35
CA HIS A 582 -37.15 -40.97 -17.04
C HIS A 582 -38.06 -39.87 -17.63
N VAL A 583 -39.15 -40.24 -18.29
CA VAL A 583 -40.09 -39.26 -18.89
C VAL A 583 -40.78 -38.38 -17.84
N GLN A 584 -41.17 -38.93 -16.68
CA GLN A 584 -41.76 -38.16 -15.60
C GLN A 584 -40.72 -37.23 -14.96
N LYS A 585 -39.53 -37.75 -14.66
CA LYS A 585 -38.40 -36.97 -14.12
C LYS A 585 -38.10 -35.74 -14.98
N MET A 586 -37.97 -35.93 -16.30
CA MET A 586 -37.68 -34.83 -17.24
C MET A 586 -38.85 -33.85 -17.39
N ARG A 587 -40.08 -34.34 -17.59
CA ARG A 587 -41.26 -33.46 -17.77
C ARG A 587 -41.56 -32.62 -16.53
N ASP A 588 -41.45 -33.20 -15.35
CA ASP A 588 -41.68 -32.48 -14.09
C ASP A 588 -40.65 -31.35 -13.93
N ALA A 589 -39.37 -31.65 -14.11
CA ALA A 589 -38.29 -30.68 -13.95
C ALA A 589 -38.37 -29.54 -14.99
N ILE A 590 -38.56 -29.88 -16.28
CA ILE A 590 -38.74 -28.88 -17.34
C ILE A 590 -39.99 -28.01 -17.06
N GLY A 591 -41.08 -28.64 -16.64
CA GLY A 591 -42.32 -27.95 -16.28
C GLY A 591 -42.14 -26.98 -15.10
N ASN A 592 -41.33 -27.35 -14.11
CA ASN A 592 -41.02 -26.47 -12.97
C ASN A 592 -40.27 -25.21 -13.41
N VAL A 593 -39.23 -25.34 -14.27
CA VAL A 593 -38.50 -24.17 -14.80
C VAL A 593 -39.42 -23.25 -15.60
N ARG A 594 -40.31 -23.80 -16.44
CA ARG A 594 -41.29 -23.00 -17.19
C ARG A 594 -42.22 -22.21 -16.27
N LYS A 595 -42.77 -22.85 -15.23
CA LYS A 595 -43.60 -22.16 -14.24
C LYS A 595 -42.85 -21.03 -13.53
N MET A 596 -41.58 -21.24 -13.20
CA MET A 596 -40.75 -20.18 -12.59
C MET A 596 -40.57 -19.01 -13.56
N ARG A 597 -40.23 -19.29 -14.84
CA ARG A 597 -40.10 -18.26 -15.87
C ARG A 597 -41.40 -17.47 -16.07
N GLU A 598 -42.55 -18.14 -16.09
CA GLU A 598 -43.87 -17.48 -16.16
C GLU A 598 -44.10 -16.51 -14.99
N VAL A 599 -43.64 -16.86 -13.79
CA VAL A 599 -43.78 -16.02 -12.59
C VAL A 599 -42.82 -14.83 -12.60
N VAL A 600 -41.55 -15.05 -12.94
CA VAL A 600 -40.54 -14.00 -12.84
C VAL A 600 -40.45 -13.10 -14.08
N GLY A 601 -40.96 -13.57 -15.23
CA GLY A 601 -40.88 -12.88 -16.52
C GLY A 601 -39.43 -12.61 -16.94
N ASP A 602 -39.20 -11.51 -17.66
CA ASP A 602 -37.87 -11.12 -18.15
C ASP A 602 -37.07 -10.28 -17.14
N LYS A 603 -37.56 -10.16 -15.90
CA LYS A 603 -36.97 -9.31 -14.86
C LYS A 603 -35.86 -10.00 -14.07
N VAL A 604 -35.80 -11.34 -14.13
CA VAL A 604 -34.92 -12.16 -13.30
C VAL A 604 -34.20 -13.19 -14.14
N ASP A 605 -32.90 -13.30 -13.93
CA ASP A 605 -32.08 -14.38 -14.48
C ASP A 605 -32.25 -15.66 -13.64
N LEU A 606 -32.52 -16.78 -14.30
CA LEU A 606 -32.64 -18.10 -13.66
C LEU A 606 -31.33 -18.87 -13.81
N LEU A 607 -30.69 -19.18 -12.68
CA LEU A 607 -29.52 -20.04 -12.58
C LEU A 607 -30.00 -21.42 -12.09
N VAL A 608 -30.16 -22.34 -13.03
CA VAL A 608 -30.80 -23.64 -12.77
C VAL A 608 -29.77 -24.61 -12.20
N GLU A 609 -30.05 -25.16 -11.03
CA GLU A 609 -29.16 -26.09 -10.33
C GLU A 609 -29.66 -27.54 -10.46
N LEU A 610 -28.75 -28.46 -10.78
CA LEU A 610 -29.05 -29.86 -11.06
C LEU A 610 -28.33 -30.84 -10.12
N HIS A 611 -27.45 -30.35 -9.23
CA HIS A 611 -26.74 -31.11 -8.20
C HIS A 611 -26.08 -32.39 -8.70
N ARG A 612 -25.59 -32.38 -9.95
CA ARG A 612 -24.92 -33.52 -10.59
C ARG A 612 -25.83 -34.74 -10.78
N ARG A 613 -27.15 -34.57 -10.64
CA ARG A 613 -28.14 -35.63 -10.57
C ARG A 613 -28.39 -36.34 -11.91
N LEU A 614 -27.97 -35.73 -13.01
CA LEU A 614 -28.25 -36.24 -14.35
C LEU A 614 -27.07 -36.99 -14.93
N THR A 615 -27.39 -38.01 -15.70
CA THR A 615 -26.46 -38.59 -16.67
C THR A 615 -26.26 -37.64 -17.85
N PRO A 616 -25.19 -37.77 -18.66
CA PRO A 616 -25.00 -36.93 -19.84
C PRO A 616 -26.20 -36.89 -20.81
N ALA A 617 -26.87 -38.03 -21.02
CA ALA A 617 -28.04 -38.09 -21.90
C ALA A 617 -29.27 -37.37 -21.30
N GLU A 618 -29.47 -37.49 -19.98
CA GLU A 618 -30.51 -36.75 -19.28
C GLU A 618 -30.24 -35.25 -19.28
N ALA A 619 -29.00 -34.83 -19.04
CA ALA A 619 -28.60 -33.42 -19.08
C ALA A 619 -28.90 -32.79 -20.44
N VAL A 620 -28.54 -33.44 -21.54
CA VAL A 620 -28.87 -32.97 -22.90
C VAL A 620 -30.39 -32.85 -23.10
N THR A 621 -31.14 -33.85 -22.65
CA THR A 621 -32.61 -33.86 -22.77
C THR A 621 -33.24 -32.71 -21.98
N PHE A 622 -32.80 -32.51 -20.74
CA PHE A 622 -33.30 -31.46 -19.85
C PHE A 622 -32.96 -30.06 -20.39
N CYS A 623 -31.69 -29.79 -20.72
CA CYS A 623 -31.24 -28.48 -21.16
C CYS A 623 -31.90 -28.04 -22.46
N ASN A 624 -32.04 -28.95 -23.43
CA ASN A 624 -32.77 -28.66 -24.67
C ASN A 624 -34.27 -28.44 -24.42
N GLY A 625 -34.83 -29.05 -23.37
CA GLY A 625 -36.23 -28.89 -22.98
C GLY A 625 -36.54 -27.55 -22.30
N ILE A 626 -35.54 -26.85 -21.76
CA ILE A 626 -35.68 -25.52 -21.12
C ILE A 626 -35.04 -24.39 -21.93
N ALA A 627 -34.52 -24.67 -23.13
CA ALA A 627 -33.84 -23.65 -23.94
C ALA A 627 -34.76 -22.44 -24.24
N ASP A 628 -36.07 -22.66 -24.37
CA ASP A 628 -37.09 -21.64 -24.58
C ASP A 628 -37.33 -20.72 -23.37
N THR A 629 -36.83 -21.09 -22.19
CA THR A 629 -36.97 -20.28 -20.97
C THR A 629 -35.78 -19.36 -20.72
N PHE A 630 -34.79 -19.35 -21.62
CA PHE A 630 -33.57 -18.52 -21.54
C PHE A 630 -32.95 -18.49 -20.13
N PRO A 631 -32.62 -19.65 -19.53
CA PRO A 631 -31.84 -19.66 -18.30
C PRO A 631 -30.47 -19.00 -18.55
N MET A 632 -29.94 -18.29 -17.54
CA MET A 632 -28.60 -17.70 -17.62
C MET A 632 -27.54 -18.80 -17.69
N LEU A 633 -27.74 -19.86 -16.91
CA LEU A 633 -26.87 -21.04 -16.87
C LEU A 633 -27.59 -22.26 -16.31
N VAL A 634 -27.01 -23.44 -16.58
CA VAL A 634 -27.24 -24.68 -15.84
C VAL A 634 -26.00 -25.03 -15.03
N GLU A 635 -26.18 -25.22 -13.73
CA GLU A 635 -25.13 -25.55 -12.78
C GLU A 635 -25.00 -27.06 -12.61
N ASP A 636 -23.76 -27.55 -12.64
CA ASP A 636 -23.37 -28.94 -12.37
C ASP A 636 -24.33 -29.97 -13.01
N PRO A 637 -24.54 -29.93 -14.35
CA PRO A 637 -25.55 -30.75 -15.01
C PRO A 637 -25.27 -32.25 -14.89
N ILE A 638 -24.00 -32.63 -14.77
CA ILE A 638 -23.53 -33.98 -14.51
C ILE A 638 -22.43 -33.95 -13.45
N ARG A 639 -22.05 -35.11 -12.94
CA ARG A 639 -20.91 -35.20 -12.00
C ARG A 639 -19.59 -34.72 -12.65
N PRO A 640 -18.73 -34.00 -11.90
CA PRO A 640 -17.64 -33.22 -12.47
C PRO A 640 -16.36 -34.03 -12.77
N GLU A 641 -16.29 -35.32 -12.45
CA GLU A 641 -15.04 -36.09 -12.47
C GLU A 641 -14.51 -36.33 -13.91
N ASN A 642 -15.34 -36.18 -14.93
CA ASN A 642 -14.97 -36.43 -16.32
C ASN A 642 -15.19 -35.20 -17.20
N ALA A 643 -14.12 -34.45 -17.45
CA ALA A 643 -14.11 -33.26 -18.29
C ALA A 643 -14.54 -33.55 -19.75
N ASP A 644 -14.21 -34.71 -20.31
CA ASP A 644 -14.65 -35.10 -21.66
C ASP A 644 -16.16 -35.37 -21.70
N ALA A 645 -16.73 -35.89 -20.62
CA ALA A 645 -18.18 -36.06 -20.51
C ALA A 645 -18.89 -34.71 -20.42
N MET A 646 -18.35 -33.76 -19.67
CA MET A 646 -18.90 -32.40 -19.58
C MET A 646 -18.84 -31.69 -20.94
N ALA A 647 -17.70 -31.77 -21.64
CA ALA A 647 -17.55 -31.22 -23.00
C ALA A 647 -18.56 -31.81 -23.99
N ARG A 648 -18.79 -33.14 -23.95
CA ARG A 648 -19.82 -33.77 -24.78
C ARG A 648 -21.23 -33.25 -24.49
N VAL A 649 -21.53 -32.86 -23.25
CA VAL A 649 -22.82 -32.22 -22.92
C VAL A 649 -22.85 -30.81 -23.49
N ALA A 650 -21.80 -30.01 -23.26
CA ALA A 650 -21.68 -28.64 -23.77
C ALA A 650 -21.89 -28.55 -25.30
N GLU A 651 -21.30 -29.46 -26.07
CA GLU A 651 -21.47 -29.54 -27.53
C GLU A 651 -22.92 -29.78 -28.02
N ARG A 652 -23.82 -30.24 -27.15
CA ARG A 652 -25.16 -30.76 -27.50
C ARG A 652 -26.31 -29.95 -26.93
N ILE A 653 -25.99 -28.88 -26.20
CA ILE A 653 -26.98 -28.01 -25.56
C ILE A 653 -26.75 -26.57 -25.99
N SER A 654 -27.79 -25.74 -25.87
CA SER A 654 -27.72 -24.30 -26.17
C SER A 654 -27.70 -23.42 -24.91
N VAL A 655 -27.74 -24.04 -23.72
CA VAL A 655 -27.75 -23.35 -22.44
C VAL A 655 -26.33 -23.33 -21.87
N PRO A 656 -25.82 -22.18 -21.39
CA PRO A 656 -24.47 -22.11 -20.82
C PRO A 656 -24.29 -23.02 -19.60
N ILE A 657 -23.13 -23.65 -19.48
CA ILE A 657 -22.78 -24.50 -18.34
C ILE A 657 -21.98 -23.69 -17.32
N ALA A 658 -22.38 -23.83 -16.05
CA ALA A 658 -21.58 -23.44 -14.90
C ALA A 658 -21.14 -24.67 -14.10
N THR A 659 -19.85 -24.82 -13.84
CA THR A 659 -19.35 -25.93 -13.01
C THR A 659 -17.98 -25.58 -12.42
N GLY A 660 -17.57 -26.35 -11.41
CA GLY A 660 -16.22 -26.29 -10.84
C GLY A 660 -16.14 -26.07 -9.34
N GLU A 661 -17.28 -26.02 -8.64
CA GLU A 661 -17.34 -25.77 -7.18
C GLU A 661 -16.49 -26.77 -6.36
N ARG A 662 -16.30 -27.99 -6.89
CA ARG A 662 -15.54 -29.07 -6.26
C ARG A 662 -14.08 -29.15 -6.68
N PHE A 663 -13.64 -28.32 -7.63
CA PHE A 663 -12.25 -28.32 -8.05
C PHE A 663 -11.40 -27.52 -7.10
N CYS A 664 -10.27 -28.12 -6.75
CA CYS A 664 -9.37 -27.59 -5.74
C CYS A 664 -8.04 -27.10 -6.33
N THR A 665 -7.82 -27.33 -7.62
CA THR A 665 -6.59 -26.94 -8.31
C THR A 665 -6.84 -26.27 -9.65
N ILE A 666 -5.88 -25.44 -10.08
CA ILE A 666 -5.89 -24.80 -11.41
C ILE A 666 -5.93 -25.82 -12.57
N TYR A 667 -5.43 -27.05 -12.35
CA TYR A 667 -5.30 -28.06 -13.39
C TYR A 667 -6.64 -28.66 -13.80
N GLU A 668 -7.58 -28.77 -12.86
CA GLU A 668 -8.94 -29.24 -13.13
C GLU A 668 -9.71 -28.21 -13.98
N PHE A 669 -9.58 -26.93 -13.64
CA PHE A 669 -10.12 -25.84 -14.45
C PHE A 669 -9.50 -25.79 -15.84
N GLN A 670 -8.16 -25.88 -15.94
CA GLN A 670 -7.46 -25.97 -17.22
C GLN A 670 -8.00 -27.12 -18.09
N ALA A 671 -8.29 -28.27 -17.50
CA ALA A 671 -8.81 -29.41 -18.24
C ALA A 671 -10.18 -29.13 -18.88
N LEU A 672 -11.06 -28.38 -18.21
CA LEU A 672 -12.36 -27.98 -18.76
C LEU A 672 -12.24 -26.85 -19.78
N LEU A 673 -11.42 -25.83 -19.48
CA LEU A 673 -11.18 -24.71 -20.40
C LEU A 673 -10.61 -25.21 -21.73
N ALA A 674 -9.64 -26.13 -21.69
CA ALA A 674 -9.05 -26.72 -22.90
C ALA A 674 -10.04 -27.51 -23.77
N ARG A 675 -11.22 -27.85 -23.24
CA ARG A 675 -12.27 -28.62 -23.91
C ARG A 675 -13.52 -27.80 -24.24
N ASN A 676 -13.52 -26.50 -23.95
CA ASN A 676 -14.71 -25.65 -24.04
C ASN A 676 -15.92 -26.27 -23.32
N ALA A 677 -15.70 -26.80 -22.12
CA ALA A 677 -16.70 -27.57 -21.39
C ALA A 677 -17.64 -26.71 -20.52
N LEU A 678 -17.42 -25.40 -20.46
CA LEU A 678 -18.19 -24.44 -19.65
C LEU A 678 -18.02 -23.01 -20.15
N GLU A 679 -18.97 -22.14 -19.80
CA GLU A 679 -18.94 -20.70 -20.01
C GLU A 679 -18.76 -19.93 -18.69
N TYR A 680 -19.12 -20.57 -17.57
CA TYR A 680 -19.03 -20.00 -16.22
C TYR A 680 -18.23 -20.92 -15.30
N ALA A 681 -17.02 -20.50 -14.89
CA ALA A 681 -16.22 -21.26 -13.95
C ALA A 681 -16.66 -20.93 -12.51
N ARG A 682 -17.18 -21.96 -11.82
CA ARG A 682 -17.62 -21.85 -10.43
C ARG A 682 -16.47 -22.06 -9.46
N VAL A 683 -15.63 -21.05 -9.29
CA VAL A 683 -14.45 -21.16 -8.44
C VAL A 683 -14.84 -20.98 -6.98
N ASP A 684 -14.62 -21.99 -6.15
CA ASP A 684 -14.72 -21.85 -4.70
C ASP A 684 -13.39 -21.31 -4.16
N VAL A 685 -13.40 -20.07 -3.68
CA VAL A 685 -12.19 -19.39 -3.16
C VAL A 685 -11.68 -20.07 -1.88
N ALA A 686 -12.56 -20.69 -1.10
CA ALA A 686 -12.23 -21.37 0.14
C ALA A 686 -11.80 -22.83 -0.06
N VAL A 687 -11.69 -23.29 -1.32
CA VAL A 687 -11.23 -24.64 -1.69
C VAL A 687 -10.13 -24.61 -2.74
N CYS A 688 -10.18 -23.70 -3.73
CA CYS A 688 -9.26 -23.63 -4.86
C CYS A 688 -8.02 -22.77 -4.57
N GLY A 689 -7.32 -23.08 -3.48
CA GLY A 689 -6.06 -22.43 -3.10
C GLY A 689 -6.18 -20.96 -2.71
N GLY A 690 -7.34 -20.53 -2.18
CA GLY A 690 -7.53 -19.18 -1.66
C GLY A 690 -7.69 -18.11 -2.73
N ILE A 691 -7.46 -16.86 -2.34
CA ILE A 691 -7.44 -15.70 -3.23
C ILE A 691 -6.35 -15.89 -4.30
N THR A 692 -5.19 -16.41 -3.89
CA THR A 692 -4.06 -16.69 -4.79
C THR A 692 -4.44 -17.67 -5.90
N GLY A 693 -5.07 -18.79 -5.55
CA GLY A 693 -5.50 -19.80 -6.54
C GLY A 693 -6.67 -19.33 -7.39
N ALA A 694 -7.68 -18.70 -6.79
CA ALA A 694 -8.84 -18.16 -7.50
C ALA A 694 -8.44 -17.12 -8.55
N LYS A 695 -7.48 -16.23 -8.23
CA LYS A 695 -6.99 -15.22 -9.19
C LYS A 695 -6.26 -15.86 -10.39
N LYS A 696 -5.55 -16.98 -10.19
CA LYS A 696 -4.93 -17.75 -11.28
C LYS A 696 -5.99 -18.40 -12.18
N VAL A 697 -7.04 -18.97 -11.60
CA VAL A 697 -8.16 -19.52 -12.39
C VAL A 697 -8.87 -18.41 -13.17
N ALA A 698 -9.14 -17.27 -12.55
CA ALA A 698 -9.77 -16.12 -13.20
C ALA A 698 -8.99 -15.66 -14.44
N ALA A 699 -7.66 -15.56 -14.34
CA ALA A 699 -6.81 -15.18 -15.46
C ALA A 699 -6.83 -16.22 -16.61
N MET A 700 -6.82 -17.52 -16.29
CA MET A 700 -6.95 -18.56 -17.33
C MET A 700 -8.32 -18.53 -18.00
N ALA A 701 -9.39 -18.34 -17.22
CA ALA A 701 -10.75 -18.24 -17.73
C ALA A 701 -10.93 -17.00 -18.62
N GLU A 702 -10.33 -15.86 -18.24
CA GLU A 702 -10.37 -14.62 -19.01
C GLU A 702 -9.81 -14.82 -20.42
N ALA A 703 -8.68 -15.53 -20.55
CA ALA A 703 -8.07 -15.85 -21.83
C ALA A 703 -8.93 -16.76 -22.73
N ASN A 704 -9.94 -17.44 -22.17
CA ASN A 704 -10.86 -18.33 -22.88
C ASN A 704 -12.28 -17.74 -23.00
N HIS A 705 -12.45 -16.44 -22.71
CA HIS A 705 -13.77 -15.77 -22.68
C HIS A 705 -14.78 -16.41 -21.69
N VAL A 706 -14.26 -17.09 -20.66
CA VAL A 706 -15.07 -17.68 -19.58
C VAL A 706 -15.18 -16.69 -18.43
N GLN A 707 -16.39 -16.57 -17.87
CA GLN A 707 -16.65 -15.72 -16.72
C GLN A 707 -16.54 -16.50 -15.40
N ILE A 708 -16.25 -15.79 -14.32
CA ILE A 708 -16.13 -16.34 -12.97
C ILE A 708 -17.41 -16.07 -12.19
N ILE A 709 -17.96 -17.14 -11.60
CA ILE A 709 -19.03 -17.10 -10.59
C ILE A 709 -18.44 -17.71 -9.32
N PRO A 710 -17.97 -16.91 -8.34
CA PRO A 710 -17.42 -17.49 -7.12
C PRO A 710 -18.50 -18.29 -6.38
N HIS A 711 -18.23 -19.58 -6.16
CA HIS A 711 -19.09 -20.45 -5.35
C HIS A 711 -18.90 -20.09 -3.88
N ASN A 712 -20.01 -19.85 -3.18
CA ASN A 712 -20.02 -19.40 -1.80
C ASN A 712 -21.31 -19.80 -1.06
N PRO A 713 -21.47 -21.09 -0.69
CA PRO A 713 -22.48 -21.54 0.26
C PRO A 713 -22.04 -21.31 1.73
N LEU A 714 -21.05 -20.46 1.93
CA LEU A 714 -20.25 -20.35 3.15
C LEU A 714 -20.64 -19.11 3.97
N SER A 715 -19.83 -18.78 4.99
CA SER A 715 -20.09 -17.65 5.88
C SER A 715 -19.82 -16.29 5.20
N PRO A 716 -20.11 -15.16 5.87
CA PRO A 716 -19.77 -13.83 5.37
C PRO A 716 -18.26 -13.59 5.20
N ILE A 717 -17.39 -14.37 5.87
CA ILE A 717 -15.93 -14.31 5.65
C ILE A 717 -15.59 -14.85 4.25
N GLY A 718 -16.15 -16.00 3.87
CA GLY A 718 -16.05 -16.54 2.51
C GLY A 718 -16.63 -15.58 1.47
N LEU A 719 -17.78 -14.96 1.76
CA LEU A 719 -18.37 -13.92 0.90
C LEU A 719 -17.39 -12.75 0.70
N ALA A 720 -16.80 -12.22 1.76
CA ALA A 720 -15.84 -11.12 1.68
C ALA A 720 -14.65 -11.49 0.79
N ALA A 721 -14.08 -12.69 0.96
CA ALA A 721 -12.98 -13.16 0.13
C ALA A 721 -13.37 -13.24 -1.35
N CYS A 722 -14.58 -13.76 -1.65
CA CYS A 722 -15.12 -13.78 -3.00
C CYS A 722 -15.31 -12.37 -3.59
N LEU A 723 -15.81 -11.42 -2.79
CA LEU A 723 -16.01 -10.03 -3.21
C LEU A 723 -14.70 -9.29 -3.47
N GLN A 724 -13.65 -9.56 -2.69
CA GLN A 724 -12.30 -9.02 -2.95
C GLN A 724 -11.75 -9.53 -4.29
N VAL A 725 -11.93 -10.82 -4.60
CA VAL A 725 -11.58 -11.39 -5.92
C VAL A 725 -12.46 -10.77 -7.03
N ALA A 726 -13.76 -10.64 -6.78
CA ALA A 726 -14.71 -10.05 -7.73
C ALA A 726 -14.38 -8.59 -8.05
N ALA A 727 -13.90 -7.80 -7.10
CA ALA A 727 -13.40 -6.44 -7.40
C ALA A 727 -12.18 -6.47 -8.33
N ALA A 728 -11.26 -7.42 -8.12
CA ALA A 728 -9.96 -7.42 -8.78
C ALA A 728 -9.92 -8.07 -10.17
N ILE A 729 -10.99 -8.75 -10.65
CA ILE A 729 -10.98 -9.49 -11.93
C ILE A 729 -11.92 -8.85 -12.97
N PRO A 730 -11.56 -8.74 -14.26
CA PRO A 730 -12.46 -8.16 -15.25
C PRO A 730 -13.61 -9.10 -15.63
N ASN A 731 -13.40 -10.42 -15.61
CA ASN A 731 -14.35 -11.45 -16.06
C ASN A 731 -15.28 -11.98 -14.95
N PHE A 732 -15.64 -11.17 -13.95
CA PHE A 732 -16.65 -11.52 -12.95
C PHE A 732 -18.07 -11.43 -13.53
N ALA A 733 -18.90 -12.46 -13.32
CA ALA A 733 -20.29 -12.50 -13.78
C ALA A 733 -21.29 -12.10 -12.68
N ILE A 734 -21.35 -12.90 -11.61
CA ILE A 734 -22.31 -12.76 -10.52
C ILE A 734 -21.78 -13.49 -9.27
N GLN A 735 -22.19 -13.06 -8.08
CA GLN A 735 -21.78 -13.64 -6.81
C GLN A 735 -22.91 -14.47 -6.19
N GLU A 736 -22.59 -15.68 -5.76
CA GLU A 736 -23.48 -16.47 -4.90
C GLU A 736 -23.64 -15.82 -3.53
N TYR A 737 -24.88 -15.63 -3.09
CA TYR A 737 -25.20 -15.03 -1.80
C TYR A 737 -26.09 -15.96 -0.99
N ALA A 738 -25.49 -16.61 0.03
CA ALA A 738 -26.09 -17.72 0.76
C ALA A 738 -27.26 -17.27 1.66
N THR A 739 -28.49 -17.42 1.15
CA THR A 739 -29.74 -17.02 1.84
C THR A 739 -30.60 -18.23 2.19
N GLY A 740 -29.98 -19.21 2.82
CA GLY A 740 -30.60 -20.46 3.23
C GLY A 740 -29.55 -21.51 3.57
N PHE A 741 -30.00 -22.72 3.93
CA PHE A 741 -29.16 -23.85 4.35
C PHE A 741 -28.40 -23.66 5.67
N GLU A 742 -29.12 -23.84 6.78
CA GLU A 742 -28.55 -23.79 8.13
C GLU A 742 -28.74 -25.13 8.84
N ALA A 743 -27.66 -25.67 9.40
CA ALA A 743 -27.67 -26.90 10.17
C ALA A 743 -28.33 -28.10 9.45
N GLY A 744 -28.17 -28.19 8.13
CA GLY A 744 -28.73 -29.28 7.32
C GLY A 744 -30.21 -29.09 6.96
N VAL A 745 -30.77 -27.91 7.23
CA VAL A 745 -32.15 -27.53 6.90
C VAL A 745 -32.15 -26.58 5.71
N PHE A 746 -32.76 -27.02 4.62
CA PHE A 746 -32.93 -26.23 3.39
C PHE A 746 -34.21 -25.39 3.47
N GLU A 747 -34.09 -24.19 4.05
CA GLU A 747 -35.17 -23.21 4.11
C GLU A 747 -34.65 -21.84 3.65
N SER A 748 -35.43 -21.18 2.81
CA SER A 748 -35.09 -19.86 2.28
C SER A 748 -35.20 -18.80 3.38
N THR A 749 -34.18 -17.95 3.52
CA THR A 749 -34.21 -16.83 4.46
C THR A 749 -33.92 -15.50 3.77
N SER A 750 -34.11 -14.40 4.49
CA SER A 750 -33.77 -13.05 4.02
C SER A 750 -32.38 -12.59 4.44
N ARG A 751 -31.73 -13.31 5.36
CA ARG A 751 -30.41 -12.97 5.91
C ARG A 751 -29.33 -13.86 5.32
N HIS A 752 -28.11 -13.36 5.25
CA HIS A 752 -26.98 -14.21 4.90
C HIS A 752 -26.77 -15.26 5.99
N LEU A 753 -26.46 -16.47 5.59
CA LEU A 753 -26.06 -17.55 6.48
C LEU A 753 -24.84 -17.11 7.32
N GLY A 754 -24.89 -17.27 8.64
CA GLY A 754 -23.80 -16.87 9.54
C GLY A 754 -23.65 -15.36 9.76
N SER A 755 -24.68 -14.55 9.50
CA SER A 755 -24.61 -13.08 9.70
C SER A 755 -24.37 -12.63 11.15
N ASP A 756 -24.63 -13.51 12.12
CA ASP A 756 -24.55 -13.27 13.57
C ASP A 756 -23.16 -13.52 14.17
N ILE A 757 -22.21 -14.03 13.40
CA ILE A 757 -20.84 -14.31 13.85
C ILE A 757 -19.79 -13.33 13.31
N VAL A 758 -20.22 -12.27 12.64
CA VAL A 758 -19.34 -11.23 12.07
C VAL A 758 -19.79 -9.81 12.47
N ASP A 759 -18.88 -8.85 12.36
CA ASP A 759 -19.15 -7.43 12.64
C ASP A 759 -20.07 -6.76 11.61
N HIS A 760 -19.98 -7.17 10.34
CA HIS A 760 -20.78 -6.63 9.25
C HIS A 760 -21.05 -7.68 8.16
N VAL A 761 -22.16 -7.52 7.44
CA VAL A 761 -22.47 -8.30 6.22
C VAL A 761 -22.96 -7.33 5.13
N PRO A 762 -22.35 -7.34 3.93
CA PRO A 762 -22.86 -6.60 2.78
C PRO A 762 -24.30 -7.00 2.46
N THR A 763 -25.23 -6.05 2.54
CA THR A 763 -26.66 -6.32 2.34
C THR A 763 -27.08 -6.06 0.90
N PRO A 764 -27.87 -6.95 0.28
CA PRO A 764 -28.36 -6.75 -1.08
C PRO A 764 -29.27 -5.52 -1.19
N LYS A 765 -29.01 -4.67 -2.17
CA LYS A 765 -29.83 -3.53 -2.58
C LYS A 765 -29.98 -3.61 -4.10
N GLU A 766 -31.23 -3.74 -4.56
CA GLU A 766 -31.55 -3.87 -6.00
C GLU A 766 -30.77 -5.01 -6.70
N GLY A 767 -30.48 -6.09 -5.96
CA GLY A 767 -29.76 -7.26 -6.47
C GLY A 767 -28.25 -7.11 -6.52
N PHE A 768 -27.69 -6.08 -5.87
CA PHE A 768 -26.26 -5.85 -5.74
C PHE A 768 -25.84 -5.74 -4.27
N VAL A 769 -24.63 -6.16 -3.95
CA VAL A 769 -23.96 -5.86 -2.68
C VAL A 769 -22.75 -4.93 -2.91
N ASP A 770 -22.49 -4.05 -1.96
CA ASP A 770 -21.28 -3.23 -1.97
C ASP A 770 -20.05 -4.10 -1.65
N ILE A 771 -18.95 -3.89 -2.36
CA ILE A 771 -17.70 -4.60 -2.08
C ILE A 771 -16.98 -3.90 -0.92
N PRO A 772 -16.58 -4.60 0.16
CA PRO A 772 -15.92 -3.98 1.31
C PRO A 772 -14.63 -3.25 0.91
N SER A 773 -14.54 -1.96 1.24
CA SER A 773 -13.39 -1.09 0.95
C SER A 773 -12.45 -0.88 2.14
N THR A 774 -12.77 -1.43 3.30
CA THR A 774 -11.96 -1.37 4.51
C THR A 774 -10.76 -2.34 4.43
N PRO A 775 -9.69 -2.12 5.21
CA PRO A 775 -8.47 -2.92 5.11
C PRO A 775 -8.66 -4.43 5.29
N GLY A 776 -7.90 -5.23 4.53
CA GLY A 776 -8.02 -6.69 4.52
C GLY A 776 -9.27 -7.17 3.79
N LEU A 777 -9.98 -8.15 4.37
CA LEU A 777 -11.29 -8.62 3.89
C LEU A 777 -12.39 -7.57 4.07
N GLY A 778 -12.21 -6.66 5.03
CA GLY A 778 -13.18 -5.66 5.43
C GLY A 778 -14.30 -6.16 6.33
N ILE A 779 -14.21 -7.40 6.82
CA ILE A 779 -15.13 -8.05 7.76
C ILE A 779 -14.30 -8.87 8.76
N ASN A 780 -14.74 -8.94 10.03
CA ASN A 780 -14.10 -9.75 11.06
C ASN A 780 -15.10 -10.67 11.77
N LEU A 781 -14.60 -11.80 12.27
CA LEU A 781 -15.34 -12.64 13.22
C LEU A 781 -15.46 -11.93 14.58
N VAL A 782 -16.63 -12.05 15.21
CA VAL A 782 -16.84 -11.60 16.58
C VAL A 782 -16.14 -12.54 17.57
N ALA A 783 -15.62 -12.00 18.68
CA ALA A 783 -14.80 -12.74 19.62
C ALA A 783 -15.50 -13.98 20.24
N ASN A 784 -16.82 -13.93 20.41
CA ASN A 784 -17.65 -14.99 20.97
C ASN A 784 -18.36 -15.84 19.91
N ALA A 785 -17.89 -15.87 18.66
CA ALA A 785 -18.54 -16.58 17.56
C ALA A 785 -18.84 -18.06 17.87
N GLN A 786 -17.93 -18.78 18.55
CA GLN A 786 -18.14 -20.18 18.95
C GLN A 786 -19.21 -20.37 20.04
N GLU A 787 -19.49 -19.34 20.84
CA GLU A 787 -20.58 -19.36 21.82
C GLU A 787 -21.93 -19.11 21.14
N ILE A 788 -21.95 -18.17 20.18
CA ILE A 788 -23.14 -17.87 19.37
C ILE A 788 -23.51 -19.09 18.53
N ARG A 789 -22.52 -19.73 17.92
CA ARG A 789 -22.68 -20.95 17.09
C ARG A 789 -21.72 -22.04 17.55
N PRO A 790 -22.13 -22.91 18.50
CA PRO A 790 -21.34 -24.07 18.90
C PRO A 790 -21.02 -24.99 17.71
N PRO A 791 -19.88 -25.70 17.73
CA PRO A 791 -19.49 -26.64 16.67
C PRO A 791 -20.61 -27.62 16.30
N LEU A 792 -20.89 -27.71 14.99
CA LEU A 792 -21.88 -28.60 14.42
C LEU A 792 -21.24 -29.51 13.38
N VAL A 793 -21.50 -30.81 13.50
CA VAL A 793 -21.10 -31.84 12.53
C VAL A 793 -22.36 -32.52 12.02
N GLN A 794 -22.50 -32.59 10.69
CA GLN A 794 -23.64 -33.24 10.06
C GLN A 794 -23.46 -34.76 10.03
N PRO A 795 -24.51 -35.54 10.33
CA PRO A 795 -24.45 -36.98 10.13
C PRO A 795 -24.40 -37.33 8.63
N ILE A 796 -23.67 -38.38 8.28
CA ILE A 796 -23.64 -38.88 6.90
C ILE A 796 -25.02 -39.48 6.57
N ARG A 797 -25.68 -38.91 5.57
CA ARG A 797 -26.96 -39.37 5.05
C ARG A 797 -26.97 -39.25 3.53
N MET A 798 -27.46 -40.30 2.87
CA MET A 798 -27.63 -40.33 1.42
C MET A 798 -29.04 -40.84 1.12
N ARG A 799 -29.62 -40.30 0.06
CA ARG A 799 -30.96 -40.66 -0.36
C ARG A 799 -30.99 -42.05 -0.99
N PRO A 800 -31.83 -42.99 -0.51
CA PRO A 800 -31.95 -44.29 -1.15
C PRO A 800 -32.81 -44.19 -2.41
N HIS A 801 -32.42 -44.93 -3.44
CA HIS A 801 -33.24 -45.24 -4.60
C HIS A 801 -34.18 -46.41 -4.27
N LYS A 802 -35.25 -46.58 -5.05
CA LYS A 802 -36.20 -47.69 -4.86
C LYS A 802 -35.59 -49.08 -5.03
N ASP A 803 -34.48 -49.21 -5.76
CA ASP A 803 -33.71 -50.46 -5.88
C ASP A 803 -32.66 -50.64 -4.77
N GLY A 804 -32.56 -49.71 -3.81
CA GLY A 804 -31.63 -49.76 -2.69
C GLY A 804 -30.27 -49.12 -2.96
N PHE A 805 -29.98 -48.64 -4.18
CA PHE A 805 -28.76 -47.87 -4.44
C PHE A 805 -28.87 -46.43 -3.88
N VAL A 806 -27.78 -45.67 -3.84
CA VAL A 806 -27.78 -44.26 -3.43
C VAL A 806 -28.09 -43.32 -4.60
N VAL A 807 -28.70 -42.17 -4.32
CA VAL A 807 -29.03 -41.14 -5.31
C VAL A 807 -28.40 -39.82 -4.90
N ASP A 808 -27.76 -39.15 -5.86
CA ASP A 808 -27.31 -37.77 -5.70
C ASP A 808 -28.53 -36.85 -5.60
N GLN A 809 -28.51 -35.95 -4.60
CA GLN A 809 -29.61 -35.03 -4.32
C GLN A 809 -29.21 -33.58 -4.57
#